data_AF-A0A0Q9IAZ2-F1
#
_entry.id   AF-A0A0Q9IAZ2-F1
#
_cell.length_a   1.000
_cell.length_b   1.000
_cell.length_c   1.000
_cell.angle_alpha   90.00
_cell.angle_beta   90.00
_cell.angle_gamma   90.00
#
_symmetry.space_group_name_H-M   'P 1'
#
loop_
_entity.id
_entity.type
_entity.pdbx_description
1 polymer ?
#
loop_
_entity_poly.entity_id
_entity_poly.type
_entity_poly.pdbx_seq_one_letter_code
_entity_poly.pdbx_strand_id
1 'polypeptide(L)'
;MRNWLKAMALCAAALLAGVAASTGPVAAQQAQPDSSPVLTLRGDETPEAVRRLVDALSTGGRRVEVRLAGKDEPRTAAAPTAAAATASAPAAAGTVPPSSKAQTQAEGETPVEVFWDHFVDGAVEGLGAVPRLSQLPEAWSRAWGQNRNGASGGSAGWRLVLGLALALAIAGLYRLVTAAWFARRLRPQGPEFTPRLIASSWGLLQDLATLGLWLAVLHAVRVVWLPEPDLAHMVLRTIANGLTIGAAYLILGRFLLAPGAPERRVMPLPRAERAFKFLVFFGILTPVVLTATVSIQHATGPAAVVGLFALVGIASTLLKVWWFIDARHDLAALILHSAHEPGPFRRVIAHTAGWLYAALAVLIWMVGNAAAMMEGGGRWAEAAALTQFIIVLAPILAVGITSLMACRQAHAAAMGETAPLSLAIGHALRAAAGGAIWAGGFYLLARLWAGFLFGVSSDQFAVLMRQAGGVAVLAFGGWVAIVFLRSFFDAYAPHPAAAGPADEDAVAHDHVPSRLATVMPILRGVVLTAVFGLTGLVLLSRLGVDIGPLLAAFSILGLAISFGSQALVRDIVSGFFFMLEDAFRVGEYVDTGRLKGTVEKISLRSMQLRHQSGQIHTVPFGQVQSLTNASRDWATVKFNVRLDHSADIEKARKTIKKIGATLLEDPEYGPHFITQLKMQGVADITDSAVVIRLKFTGKPNQASMLQREALKRVYRGLNEAEVPFASNAVTVKEGAGKSAAAAIAAVPPPTALAPAAE
;
A
#
# COMPACT_ATOMS: atom_id res chain seq x y z
N MET A 1 -15.44 -13.84 29.80
CA MET A 1 -14.68 -14.82 30.63
C MET A 1 -15.46 -16.12 30.83
N ARG A 2 -16.69 -16.07 31.33
CA ARG A 2 -17.55 -17.23 31.65
C ARG A 2 -17.87 -18.14 30.44
N ASN A 3 -17.95 -17.59 29.22
CA ASN A 3 -18.37 -18.34 28.03
C ASN A 3 -17.29 -19.25 27.42
N TRP A 4 -15.99 -18.97 27.65
CA TRP A 4 -14.89 -19.77 27.08
C TRP A 4 -14.66 -21.08 27.84
N LEU A 5 -14.57 -21.01 29.17
CA LEU A 5 -14.54 -22.19 30.04
C LEU A 5 -15.82 -23.01 29.87
N LYS A 6 -16.98 -22.35 29.75
CA LYS A 6 -18.24 -23.04 29.41
C LYS A 6 -18.19 -23.71 28.05
N ALA A 7 -17.69 -23.06 27.00
CA ALA A 7 -17.60 -23.67 25.67
C ALA A 7 -16.62 -24.84 25.64
N MET A 8 -15.44 -24.72 26.28
CA MET A 8 -14.50 -25.83 26.41
C MET A 8 -15.05 -26.95 27.29
N ALA A 9 -15.74 -26.62 28.39
CA ALA A 9 -16.39 -27.60 29.25
C ALA A 9 -17.57 -28.29 28.55
N LEU A 10 -18.34 -27.57 27.72
CA LEU A 10 -19.42 -28.14 26.89
C LEU A 10 -18.85 -29.02 25.79
N CYS A 11 -17.77 -28.61 25.13
CA CYS A 11 -17.10 -29.40 24.12
C CYS A 11 -16.47 -30.67 24.74
N ALA A 12 -15.79 -30.52 25.87
CA ALA A 12 -15.27 -31.64 26.64
C ALA A 12 -16.41 -32.53 27.13
N ALA A 13 -17.52 -31.98 27.65
CA ALA A 13 -18.68 -32.76 28.09
C ALA A 13 -19.36 -33.50 26.92
N ALA A 14 -19.45 -32.91 25.73
CA ALA A 14 -19.98 -33.57 24.54
C ALA A 14 -19.08 -34.73 24.08
N LEU A 15 -17.75 -34.51 24.09
CA LEU A 15 -16.76 -35.55 23.78
C LEU A 15 -16.76 -36.65 24.85
N LEU A 16 -16.90 -36.28 26.12
CA LEU A 16 -16.97 -37.19 27.26
C LEU A 16 -18.28 -37.97 27.30
N ALA A 17 -19.41 -37.37 26.91
CA ALA A 17 -20.69 -38.06 26.78
C ALA A 17 -20.63 -39.13 25.67
N GLY A 18 -19.93 -38.85 24.56
CA GLY A 18 -19.66 -39.84 23.52
C GLY A 18 -18.81 -41.02 24.02
N VAL A 19 -17.77 -40.74 24.82
CA VAL A 19 -16.93 -41.79 25.43
C VAL A 19 -17.67 -42.55 26.55
N ALA A 20 -18.44 -41.86 27.39
CA ALA A 20 -19.14 -42.45 28.54
C ALA A 20 -20.41 -43.23 28.13
N ALA A 21 -21.12 -42.82 27.08
CA ALA A 21 -22.23 -43.59 26.50
C ALA A 21 -21.77 -44.94 25.93
N SER A 22 -20.46 -45.11 25.69
CA SER A 22 -19.86 -46.36 25.23
C SER A 22 -19.24 -47.21 26.34
N THR A 23 -19.18 -46.73 27.58
CA THR A 23 -18.80 -47.51 28.76
C THR A 23 -20.04 -48.13 29.41
N GLY A 24 -20.67 -49.09 28.74
CA GLY A 24 -21.55 -50.04 29.43
C GLY A 24 -20.74 -50.93 30.37
N PRO A 25 -21.35 -51.59 31.37
CA PRO A 25 -20.65 -52.55 32.21
C PRO A 25 -20.09 -53.63 31.29
N VAL A 26 -18.76 -53.73 31.24
CA VAL A 26 -18.07 -54.87 30.65
C VAL A 26 -18.47 -56.06 31.51
N ALA A 27 -19.47 -56.83 31.04
CA ALA A 27 -19.64 -58.18 31.53
C ALA A 27 -18.28 -58.85 31.36
N ALA A 28 -17.75 -59.42 32.44
CA ALA A 28 -16.48 -60.12 32.45
C ALA A 28 -16.48 -61.17 31.33
N GLN A 29 -15.97 -60.79 30.17
CA GLN A 29 -15.88 -61.68 29.04
C GLN A 29 -14.71 -62.59 29.37
N GLN A 30 -15.07 -63.83 29.69
CA GLN A 30 -14.17 -64.93 29.99
C GLN A 30 -12.94 -64.82 29.10
N ALA A 31 -11.78 -64.88 29.74
CA ALA A 31 -10.50 -65.00 29.08
C ALA A 31 -10.63 -65.99 27.92
N GLN A 32 -10.53 -65.48 26.70
CA GLN A 32 -10.29 -66.31 25.53
C GLN A 32 -9.00 -67.08 25.85
N PRO A 33 -8.99 -68.42 25.74
CA PRO A 33 -7.82 -69.19 26.11
C PRO A 33 -6.67 -68.72 25.24
N ASP A 34 -5.51 -68.50 25.87
CA ASP A 34 -4.24 -68.26 25.20
C ASP A 34 -4.19 -69.08 23.91
N SER A 35 -4.14 -68.41 22.75
CA SER A 35 -3.96 -69.09 21.48
C SER A 35 -2.61 -69.80 21.54
N SER A 36 -2.66 -71.10 21.78
CA SER A 36 -1.51 -72.00 21.73
C SER A 36 -0.77 -71.79 20.40
N PRO A 37 0.55 -71.57 20.40
CA PRO A 37 1.31 -71.50 19.15
C PRO A 37 1.14 -72.82 18.38
N VAL A 38 0.79 -72.73 17.10
CA VAL A 38 0.61 -73.88 16.21
C VAL A 38 1.94 -74.17 15.50
N LEU A 39 2.56 -75.31 15.80
CA LEU A 39 3.78 -75.78 15.13
C LEU A 39 3.37 -76.72 13.98
N THR A 40 3.66 -76.36 12.74
CA THR A 40 3.32 -77.19 11.57
C THR A 40 4.56 -77.96 11.12
N LEU A 41 4.56 -79.29 11.29
CA LEU A 41 5.66 -80.20 10.92
C LEU A 41 5.39 -80.82 9.54
N ARG A 42 6.42 -80.96 8.71
CA ARG A 42 6.30 -81.48 7.33
C ARG A 42 6.90 -82.88 7.13
N GLY A 43 7.50 -83.45 8.18
CA GLY A 43 7.98 -84.84 8.19
C GLY A 43 9.38 -85.05 7.63
N ASP A 44 10.09 -83.99 7.27
CA ASP A 44 11.49 -83.96 6.83
C ASP A 44 12.46 -83.45 7.93
N GLU A 45 11.93 -83.09 9.10
CA GLU A 45 12.69 -82.55 10.23
C GLU A 45 13.30 -83.65 11.10
N THR A 46 14.54 -83.45 11.59
CA THR A 46 15.19 -84.41 12.48
C THR A 46 14.56 -84.41 13.88
N PRO A 47 14.53 -85.56 14.60
CA PRO A 47 13.87 -85.66 15.91
C PRO A 47 14.37 -84.65 16.95
N GLU A 48 15.64 -84.27 16.87
CA GLU A 48 16.26 -83.29 17.78
C GLU A 48 15.83 -81.84 17.50
N ALA A 49 15.57 -81.49 16.23
CA ALA A 49 15.13 -80.16 15.82
C ALA A 49 13.69 -79.88 16.27
N VAL A 50 12.81 -80.88 16.14
CA VAL A 50 11.43 -80.81 16.64
C VAL A 50 11.42 -80.62 18.15
N ARG A 51 12.28 -81.33 18.89
CA ARG A 51 12.36 -81.24 20.35
C ARG A 51 12.77 -79.84 20.83
N ARG A 52 13.77 -79.22 20.18
CA ARG A 52 14.19 -77.84 20.51
C ARG A 52 13.12 -76.79 20.20
N LEU A 53 12.39 -76.95 19.09
CA LEU A 53 11.30 -76.03 18.72
C LEU A 53 10.12 -76.12 19.69
N VAL A 54 9.78 -77.34 20.14
CA VAL A 54 8.75 -77.54 21.16
C VAL A 54 9.18 -77.00 22.52
N ASP A 55 10.43 -77.18 22.94
CA ASP A 55 10.95 -76.64 24.21
C ASP A 55 11.00 -75.10 24.21
N ALA A 56 11.37 -74.49 23.09
CA ALA A 56 11.37 -73.03 22.93
C ALA A 56 9.96 -72.42 22.92
N LEU A 57 8.96 -73.15 22.41
CA LEU A 57 7.56 -72.69 22.35
C LEU A 57 6.75 -73.01 23.62
N SER A 58 7.22 -73.95 24.43
CA SER A 58 6.59 -74.34 25.70
C SER A 58 7.17 -73.63 26.93
N THR A 59 8.20 -72.79 26.75
CA THR A 59 8.81 -72.04 27.85
C THR A 59 7.78 -71.11 28.49
N GLY A 60 7.52 -71.28 29.79
CA GLY A 60 6.46 -70.56 30.53
C GLY A 60 5.13 -71.29 30.67
N GLY A 61 5.06 -72.59 30.35
CA GLY A 61 3.88 -73.44 30.65
C GLY A 61 2.75 -73.38 29.60
N ARG A 62 3.03 -72.86 28.40
CA ARG A 62 2.07 -72.77 27.30
C ARG A 62 1.88 -74.13 26.62
N ARG A 63 0.62 -74.51 26.33
CA ARG A 63 0.29 -75.67 25.47
C ARG A 63 0.63 -75.32 24.02
N VAL A 64 1.25 -76.24 23.28
CA VAL A 64 1.61 -76.11 21.86
C VAL A 64 0.76 -77.09 21.04
N GLU A 65 0.13 -76.63 19.96
CA GLU A 65 -0.67 -77.48 19.06
C GLU A 65 0.20 -77.88 17.86
N VAL A 66 0.38 -79.17 17.60
CA VAL A 66 1.24 -79.65 16.50
C VAL A 66 0.37 -80.15 15.34
N ARG A 67 0.56 -79.59 14.14
CA ARG A 67 -0.14 -80.00 12.91
C ARG A 67 0.84 -80.60 11.90
N LEU A 68 0.43 -81.66 11.21
CA LEU A 68 1.24 -82.29 10.15
C LEU A 68 0.75 -81.78 8.78
N ALA A 69 1.63 -81.13 8.02
CA ALA A 69 1.30 -80.64 6.68
C ALA A 69 1.49 -81.74 5.62
N GLY A 70 0.51 -81.88 4.71
CA GLY A 70 0.54 -82.82 3.59
C GLY A 70 1.56 -82.43 2.51
N LYS A 71 2.00 -83.43 1.72
CA LYS A 71 3.25 -83.43 0.95
C LYS A 71 3.34 -82.47 -0.27
N ASP A 72 2.42 -81.53 -0.48
CA ASP A 72 2.34 -80.71 -1.71
C ASP A 72 2.04 -79.19 -1.50
N GLU A 73 2.64 -78.54 -0.49
CA GLU A 73 2.55 -77.07 -0.34
C GLU A 73 3.88 -76.33 -0.60
N PRO A 74 3.90 -75.27 -1.45
CA PRO A 74 5.13 -74.53 -1.79
C PRO A 74 5.70 -73.74 -0.60
N ARG A 75 7.04 -73.64 -0.55
CA ARG A 75 7.84 -72.99 0.50
C ARG A 75 7.61 -71.47 0.52
N THR A 76 7.27 -70.91 1.67
CA THR A 76 7.57 -69.49 1.98
C THR A 76 8.36 -69.45 3.28
N ALA A 77 9.63 -69.08 3.17
CA ALA A 77 10.56 -68.97 4.30
C ALA A 77 10.23 -67.72 5.14
N ALA A 78 10.03 -67.91 6.44
CA ALA A 78 10.10 -66.84 7.42
C ALA A 78 11.48 -66.89 8.08
N ALA A 79 12.24 -65.81 7.98
CA ALA A 79 13.47 -65.58 8.73
C ALA A 79 13.28 -64.39 9.70
N PRO A 80 13.99 -64.36 10.85
CA PRO A 80 13.62 -63.59 12.02
C PRO A 80 14.16 -62.15 12.02
N THR A 81 13.50 -61.32 12.82
CA THR A 81 13.80 -59.91 13.15
C THR A 81 15.21 -59.69 13.70
N ALA A 82 15.90 -58.66 13.20
CA ALA A 82 16.98 -57.94 13.87
C ALA A 82 16.80 -56.42 13.70
N ALA A 83 17.08 -55.68 14.76
CA ALA A 83 16.85 -54.24 14.92
C ALA A 83 17.90 -53.36 14.21
N ALA A 84 17.47 -52.20 13.66
CA ALA A 84 18.06 -50.87 13.91
C ALA A 84 17.57 -49.78 12.91
N ALA A 85 17.24 -48.61 13.47
CA ALA A 85 17.46 -47.24 12.99
C ALA A 85 16.87 -46.69 11.67
N THR A 86 16.09 -45.61 11.88
CA THR A 86 15.98 -44.34 11.12
C THR A 86 15.16 -44.22 9.83
N ALA A 87 14.50 -43.04 9.79
CA ALA A 87 13.94 -42.28 8.67
C ALA A 87 12.44 -42.47 8.36
N SER A 88 11.70 -41.44 8.78
CA SER A 88 10.31 -41.12 8.48
C SER A 88 10.07 -40.78 7.00
N ALA A 89 9.10 -41.47 6.38
CA ALA A 89 8.31 -41.01 5.23
C ALA A 89 6.88 -41.60 5.34
N PRO A 90 5.82 -40.90 4.91
CA PRO A 90 4.45 -41.21 5.32
C PRO A 90 3.83 -42.37 4.54
N ALA A 91 3.07 -43.18 5.27
CA ALA A 91 2.42 -44.41 4.84
C ALA A 91 1.41 -44.18 3.70
N ALA A 92 1.52 -45.03 2.68
CA ALA A 92 0.55 -45.21 1.62
C ALA A 92 -0.83 -45.56 2.19
N ALA A 93 -1.85 -44.82 1.74
CA ALA A 93 -3.25 -45.16 1.95
C ALA A 93 -3.60 -46.40 1.12
N GLY A 94 -4.28 -47.35 1.76
CA GLY A 94 -4.69 -48.62 1.16
C GLY A 94 -5.59 -48.43 -0.06
N THR A 95 -5.26 -49.19 -1.09
CA THR A 95 -6.02 -49.40 -2.31
C THR A 95 -7.40 -50.00 -2.00
N VAL A 96 -8.45 -49.27 -2.38
CA VAL A 96 -9.78 -49.83 -2.64
C VAL A 96 -9.73 -50.44 -4.06
N PRO A 97 -10.30 -51.64 -4.31
CA PRO A 97 -10.30 -52.19 -5.67
C PRO A 97 -11.11 -51.29 -6.60
N PRO A 98 -10.67 -51.03 -7.85
CA PRO A 98 -11.40 -50.18 -8.76
C PRO A 98 -12.73 -50.84 -9.15
N SER A 99 -13.83 -50.11 -8.99
CA SER A 99 -15.08 -50.40 -9.70
C SER A 99 -14.80 -50.36 -11.21
N SER A 100 -15.21 -51.41 -11.91
CA SER A 100 -14.92 -51.70 -13.32
C SER A 100 -15.64 -50.79 -14.34
N LYS A 101 -15.64 -49.47 -14.13
CA LYS A 101 -16.19 -48.48 -15.07
C LYS A 101 -15.29 -47.26 -15.33
N ALA A 102 -13.99 -47.37 -15.11
CA ALA A 102 -13.06 -46.25 -15.31
C ALA A 102 -12.02 -46.49 -16.43
N GLN A 103 -12.36 -47.25 -17.48
CA GLN A 103 -11.51 -47.35 -18.67
C GLN A 103 -12.35 -47.32 -19.94
N THR A 104 -12.82 -46.13 -20.28
CA THR A 104 -12.99 -45.71 -21.67
C THR A 104 -12.86 -44.19 -21.65
N GLN A 105 -11.64 -43.66 -21.87
CA GLN A 105 -11.49 -42.24 -22.17
C GLN A 105 -12.26 -42.00 -23.48
N ALA A 106 -13.44 -41.41 -23.37
CA ALA A 106 -14.17 -40.92 -24.52
C ALA A 106 -13.41 -39.70 -25.06
N GLU A 107 -12.85 -39.84 -26.27
CA GLU A 107 -12.27 -38.72 -27.01
C GLU A 107 -13.35 -37.63 -27.20
N GLY A 108 -13.33 -36.58 -26.37
CA GLY A 108 -14.23 -35.43 -26.50
C GLY A 108 -14.68 -34.75 -25.20
N GLU A 109 -14.46 -35.33 -24.03
CA GLU A 109 -14.93 -34.73 -22.76
C GLU A 109 -14.13 -33.48 -22.36
N THR A 110 -14.86 -32.42 -22.00
CA THR A 110 -14.26 -31.18 -21.49
C THR A 110 -13.74 -31.37 -20.07
N PRO A 111 -12.71 -30.61 -19.62
CA PRO A 111 -12.21 -30.68 -18.24
C PRO A 111 -13.29 -30.41 -17.17
N VAL A 112 -14.33 -29.66 -17.54
CA VAL A 112 -15.47 -29.35 -16.67
C VAL A 112 -16.37 -30.59 -16.49
N GLU A 113 -16.62 -31.35 -17.55
CA GLU A 113 -17.39 -32.61 -17.49
C GLU A 113 -16.65 -33.65 -16.64
N VAL A 114 -15.34 -33.82 -16.86
CA VAL A 114 -14.52 -34.73 -16.04
C VAL A 114 -14.52 -34.32 -14.55
N PHE A 115 -14.44 -33.02 -14.24
CA PHE A 115 -14.57 -32.55 -12.86
C PHE A 115 -15.95 -32.81 -12.28
N TRP A 116 -17.00 -32.58 -13.08
CA TRP A 116 -18.38 -32.79 -12.67
C TRP A 116 -18.64 -34.26 -12.35
N ASP A 117 -18.16 -35.18 -13.18
CA ASP A 117 -18.31 -36.62 -12.96
C ASP A 117 -17.58 -37.07 -11.70
N HIS A 118 -16.31 -36.66 -11.49
CA HIS A 118 -15.60 -36.94 -10.24
C HIS A 118 -16.31 -36.38 -9.00
N PHE A 119 -16.93 -35.19 -9.11
CA PHE A 119 -17.72 -34.61 -8.02
C PHE A 119 -18.96 -35.46 -7.73
N VAL A 120 -19.72 -35.83 -8.76
CA VAL A 120 -20.93 -36.65 -8.63
C VAL A 120 -20.58 -38.02 -8.05
N ASP A 121 -19.56 -38.70 -8.58
CA ASP A 121 -19.10 -40.00 -8.11
C ASP A 121 -18.64 -39.94 -6.65
N GLY A 122 -17.84 -38.93 -6.29
CA GLY A 122 -17.39 -38.73 -4.91
C GLY A 122 -18.54 -38.45 -3.95
N ALA A 123 -19.55 -37.68 -4.39
CA ALA A 123 -20.75 -37.41 -3.60
C ALA A 123 -21.64 -38.66 -3.45
N VAL A 124 -21.82 -39.44 -4.52
CA VAL A 124 -22.59 -40.69 -4.52
C VAL A 124 -21.92 -41.73 -3.64
N GLU A 125 -20.60 -41.92 -3.74
CA GLU A 125 -19.84 -42.82 -2.88
C GLU A 125 -19.92 -42.37 -1.41
N GLY A 126 -19.74 -41.08 -1.17
CA GLY A 126 -19.93 -40.44 0.13
C GLY A 126 -21.28 -40.77 0.77
N LEU A 127 -22.36 -40.52 0.05
CA LEU A 127 -23.72 -40.79 0.53
C LEU A 127 -24.02 -42.29 0.62
N GLY A 128 -23.50 -43.11 -0.30
CA GLY A 128 -23.63 -44.56 -0.30
C GLY A 128 -22.92 -45.24 0.88
N ALA A 129 -21.93 -44.59 1.48
CA ALA A 129 -21.25 -45.05 2.68
C ALA A 129 -22.01 -44.72 3.99
N VAL A 130 -23.03 -43.86 3.96
CA VAL A 130 -23.80 -43.44 5.15
C VAL A 130 -24.45 -44.61 5.91
N PRO A 131 -25.06 -45.62 5.27
CA PRO A 131 -25.64 -46.76 6.00
C PRO A 131 -24.63 -47.53 6.86
N ARG A 132 -23.33 -47.49 6.53
CA ARG A 132 -22.26 -48.12 7.33
C ARG A 132 -22.07 -47.45 8.69
N LEU A 133 -22.55 -46.21 8.86
CA LEU A 133 -22.55 -45.52 10.15
C LEU A 133 -23.42 -46.23 11.20
N SER A 134 -24.38 -47.07 10.79
CA SER A 134 -25.18 -47.88 11.70
C SER A 134 -24.35 -48.94 12.46
N GLN A 135 -23.23 -49.38 11.89
CA GLN A 135 -22.34 -50.39 12.48
C GLN A 135 -21.34 -49.78 13.49
N LEU A 136 -21.31 -48.45 13.62
CA LEU A 136 -20.35 -47.75 14.49
C LEU A 136 -20.45 -48.16 15.96
N PRO A 137 -21.63 -48.30 16.59
CA PRO A 137 -21.69 -48.62 18.01
C PRO A 137 -21.03 -49.97 18.35
N GLU A 138 -21.26 -50.99 17.51
CA GLU A 138 -20.70 -52.33 17.70
C GLU A 138 -19.21 -52.42 17.35
N ALA A 139 -18.77 -51.70 16.33
CA ALA A 139 -17.35 -51.63 15.99
C ALA A 139 -16.55 -50.85 17.03
N TRP A 140 -17.14 -49.76 17.55
CA TRP A 140 -16.57 -48.97 18.62
C TRP A 140 -16.45 -49.76 19.92
N SER A 141 -17.50 -50.49 20.34
CA SER A 141 -17.45 -51.29 21.57
C SER A 141 -16.38 -52.38 21.50
N ARG A 142 -16.23 -53.04 20.34
CA ARG A 142 -15.16 -54.01 20.09
C ARG A 142 -13.77 -53.38 20.14
N ALA A 143 -13.56 -52.26 19.44
CA ALA A 143 -12.27 -51.57 19.42
C ALA A 143 -11.90 -51.02 20.81
N TRP A 144 -12.88 -50.53 21.56
CA TRP A 144 -12.69 -50.00 22.91
C TRP A 144 -12.36 -51.10 23.93
N GLY A 145 -12.96 -52.28 23.79
CA GLY A 145 -12.68 -53.46 24.62
C GLY A 145 -11.25 -53.99 24.49
N GLN A 146 -10.55 -53.65 23.40
CA GLN A 146 -9.15 -54.04 23.16
C GLN A 146 -8.13 -53.07 23.79
N ASN A 147 -8.57 -52.03 24.50
CA ASN A 147 -7.69 -51.06 25.16
C ASN A 147 -6.85 -51.72 26.27
N ARG A 148 -5.54 -51.44 26.25
CA ARG A 148 -4.57 -51.96 27.23
C ARG A 148 -4.40 -51.01 28.42
N ASN A 149 -4.65 -49.72 28.24
CA ASN A 149 -4.59 -48.65 29.27
C ASN A 149 -5.70 -48.74 30.35
N GLY A 150 -6.30 -49.91 30.55
CA GLY A 150 -7.24 -50.25 31.62
C GLY A 150 -7.09 -51.68 32.15
N ALA A 151 -6.07 -52.42 31.71
CA ALA A 151 -5.83 -53.81 32.14
C ALA A 151 -5.31 -53.91 33.59
N SER A 152 -4.61 -52.87 34.08
CA SER A 152 -4.15 -52.76 35.47
C SER A 152 -4.67 -51.46 36.09
N GLY A 153 -5.72 -51.55 36.92
CA GLY A 153 -6.33 -50.42 37.64
C GLY A 153 -7.62 -49.87 37.01
N GLY A 154 -7.91 -48.58 37.19
CA GLY A 154 -9.15 -47.97 36.69
C GLY A 154 -9.25 -47.98 35.16
N SER A 155 -10.46 -48.10 34.63
CA SER A 155 -10.74 -48.20 33.19
C SER A 155 -10.14 -47.04 32.39
N ALA A 156 -9.73 -47.31 31.15
CA ALA A 156 -9.15 -46.30 30.26
C ALA A 156 -10.07 -45.08 30.08
N GLY A 157 -11.39 -45.29 30.04
CA GLY A 157 -12.40 -44.22 29.96
C GLY A 157 -12.38 -43.28 31.17
N TRP A 158 -12.27 -43.81 32.39
CA TRP A 158 -12.21 -42.98 33.60
C TRP A 158 -10.94 -42.13 33.66
N ARG A 159 -9.79 -42.69 33.23
CA ARG A 159 -8.52 -41.94 33.14
C ARG A 159 -8.60 -40.79 32.15
N LEU A 160 -9.28 -40.99 31.01
CA LEU A 160 -9.52 -39.92 30.04
C LEU A 160 -10.42 -38.82 30.61
N VAL A 161 -11.52 -39.19 31.28
CA VAL A 161 -12.46 -38.25 31.90
C VAL A 161 -11.76 -37.42 32.96
N LEU A 162 -11.07 -38.07 33.90
CA LEU A 162 -10.32 -37.38 34.95
C LEU A 162 -9.19 -36.53 34.40
N GLY A 163 -8.48 -37.01 33.37
CA GLY A 163 -7.42 -36.26 32.71
C GLY A 163 -7.91 -34.96 32.08
N LEU A 164 -9.04 -35.02 31.37
CA LEU A 164 -9.68 -33.85 30.78
C LEU A 164 -10.23 -32.90 31.86
N ALA A 165 -10.85 -33.44 32.91
CA ALA A 165 -11.35 -32.65 34.04
C ALA A 165 -10.21 -31.95 34.78
N LEU A 166 -9.09 -32.64 35.03
CA LEU A 166 -7.89 -32.08 35.66
C LEU A 166 -7.29 -30.96 34.81
N ALA A 167 -7.16 -31.17 33.51
CA ALA A 167 -6.66 -30.14 32.59
C ALA A 167 -7.57 -28.90 32.58
N LEU A 168 -8.90 -29.08 32.57
CA LEU A 168 -9.86 -27.99 32.66
C LEU A 168 -9.81 -27.27 34.01
N ALA A 169 -9.66 -28.00 35.12
CA ALA A 169 -9.58 -27.45 36.47
C ALA A 169 -8.32 -26.59 36.63
N ILE A 170 -7.15 -27.08 36.20
CA ILE A 170 -5.88 -26.35 36.25
C ILE A 170 -5.93 -25.10 35.36
N ALA A 171 -6.44 -25.23 34.13
CA ALA A 171 -6.64 -24.08 33.23
C ALA A 171 -7.62 -23.05 33.80
N GLY A 172 -8.69 -23.51 34.45
CA GLY A 172 -9.67 -22.66 35.14
C GLY A 172 -9.06 -21.92 36.33
N LEU A 173 -8.29 -22.62 37.16
CA LEU A 173 -7.58 -22.05 38.30
C LEU A 173 -6.58 -20.99 37.84
N TYR A 174 -5.78 -21.26 36.81
CA TYR A 174 -4.87 -20.28 36.21
C TYR A 174 -5.61 -19.01 35.81
N ARG A 175 -6.76 -19.13 35.14
CA ARG A 175 -7.55 -17.96 34.74
C ARG A 175 -8.14 -17.21 35.93
N LEU A 176 -8.57 -17.90 36.98
CA LEU A 176 -9.09 -17.27 38.20
C LEU A 176 -7.99 -16.47 38.92
N VAL A 177 -6.83 -17.08 39.14
CA VAL A 177 -5.67 -16.47 39.80
C VAL A 177 -5.14 -15.27 39.00
N THR A 178 -5.11 -15.36 37.68
CA THR A 178 -4.58 -14.29 36.82
C THR A 178 -5.62 -13.23 36.43
N ALA A 179 -6.91 -13.43 36.73
CA ALA A 179 -7.99 -12.56 36.26
C ALA A 179 -7.81 -11.09 36.65
N ALA A 180 -7.48 -10.81 37.92
CA ALA A 180 -7.33 -9.46 38.42
C ALA A 180 -6.16 -8.71 37.76
N TRP A 181 -5.05 -9.41 37.53
CA TRP A 181 -3.85 -8.85 36.91
C TRP A 181 -4.08 -8.50 35.43
N PHE A 182 -4.69 -9.40 34.67
CA PHE A 182 -5.02 -9.14 33.26
C PHE A 182 -6.16 -8.12 33.11
N ALA A 183 -7.15 -8.10 34.00
CA ALA A 183 -8.28 -7.16 33.92
C ALA A 183 -7.84 -5.69 33.88
N ARG A 184 -6.75 -5.34 34.59
CA ARG A 184 -6.17 -3.99 34.56
C ARG A 184 -5.53 -3.66 33.21
N ARG A 185 -4.85 -4.63 32.58
CA ARG A 185 -4.15 -4.46 31.29
C ARG A 185 -5.05 -4.61 30.06
N LEU A 186 -6.26 -5.15 30.26
CA LEU A 186 -7.28 -5.34 29.22
C LEU A 186 -8.09 -4.06 28.92
N ARG A 187 -7.92 -2.99 29.71
CA ARG A 187 -8.56 -1.69 29.46
C ARG A 187 -7.67 -0.86 28.53
N PRO A 188 -8.14 -0.46 27.34
CA PRO A 188 -7.37 0.38 26.44
C PRO A 188 -7.21 1.78 27.04
N GLN A 189 -6.05 2.40 26.83
CA GLN A 189 -5.74 3.75 27.31
C GLN A 189 -6.31 4.86 26.42
N GLY A 190 -7.04 4.52 25.35
CA GLY A 190 -7.67 5.46 24.42
C GLY A 190 -8.48 4.75 23.32
N PRO A 191 -9.27 5.51 22.53
CA PRO A 191 -10.14 4.96 21.48
C PRO A 191 -9.39 4.51 20.21
N GLU A 192 -8.13 4.90 20.08
CA GLU A 192 -7.28 4.61 18.93
C GLU A 192 -7.00 3.11 18.74
N PHE A 193 -6.62 2.73 17.52
CA PHE A 193 -6.35 1.34 17.17
C PHE A 193 -5.19 0.72 17.96
N THR A 194 -4.09 1.46 18.20
CA THR A 194 -2.89 0.91 18.87
C THR A 194 -3.15 0.52 20.34
N PRO A 195 -3.74 1.38 21.20
CA PRO A 195 -4.12 1.00 22.56
C PRO A 195 -5.08 -0.20 22.60
N ARG A 196 -6.04 -0.28 21.66
CA ARG A 196 -6.98 -1.40 21.52
C ARG A 196 -6.26 -2.70 21.17
N LEU A 197 -5.31 -2.64 20.23
CA LEU A 197 -4.47 -3.76 19.84
C LEU A 197 -3.64 -4.26 21.04
N ILE A 198 -2.99 -3.36 21.79
CA ILE A 198 -2.19 -3.71 22.97
C ILE A 198 -3.07 -4.39 24.04
N ALA A 199 -4.22 -3.80 24.36
CA ALA A 199 -5.17 -4.36 25.32
C ALA A 199 -5.67 -5.75 24.88
N SER A 200 -5.95 -5.92 23.58
CA SER A 200 -6.36 -7.20 23.03
C SER A 200 -5.23 -8.24 23.04
N SER A 201 -3.98 -7.83 22.78
CA SER A 201 -2.78 -8.68 22.85
C SER A 201 -2.52 -9.23 24.26
N TRP A 202 -2.80 -8.46 25.32
CA TRP A 202 -2.78 -9.01 26.68
C TRP A 202 -3.83 -10.10 26.88
N GLY A 203 -5.01 -9.94 26.30
CA GLY A 203 -6.04 -10.98 26.27
C GLY A 203 -5.59 -12.23 25.53
N LEU A 204 -4.95 -12.05 24.37
CA LEU A 204 -4.34 -13.13 23.58
C LEU A 204 -3.27 -13.86 24.38
N LEU A 205 -2.39 -13.15 25.09
CA LEU A 205 -1.35 -13.74 25.92
C LEU A 205 -1.94 -14.62 27.03
N GLN A 206 -2.95 -14.12 27.75
CA GLN A 206 -3.66 -14.91 28.77
C GLN A 206 -4.28 -16.17 28.16
N ASP A 207 -4.89 -16.02 26.99
CA ASP A 207 -5.57 -17.09 26.28
C ASP A 207 -4.59 -18.18 25.79
N LEU A 208 -3.44 -17.79 25.23
CA LEU A 208 -2.36 -18.68 24.81
C LEU A 208 -1.69 -19.38 26.00
N ALA A 209 -1.42 -18.66 27.10
CA ALA A 209 -0.87 -19.26 28.31
C ALA A 209 -1.83 -20.29 28.91
N THR A 210 -3.13 -20.01 28.89
CA THR A 210 -4.15 -20.98 29.35
C THR A 210 -4.16 -22.24 28.46
N LEU A 211 -4.09 -22.06 27.14
CA LEU A 211 -4.04 -23.17 26.19
C LEU A 211 -2.76 -24.00 26.35
N GLY A 212 -1.60 -23.34 26.51
CA GLY A 212 -0.32 -23.99 26.74
C GLY A 212 -0.30 -24.81 28.03
N LEU A 213 -0.84 -24.26 29.13
CA LEU A 213 -0.96 -24.99 30.40
C LEU A 213 -1.88 -26.20 30.26
N TRP A 214 -3.03 -26.03 29.58
CA TRP A 214 -3.96 -27.12 29.32
C TRP A 214 -3.31 -28.26 28.50
N LEU A 215 -2.56 -27.92 27.44
CA LEU A 215 -1.82 -28.88 26.63
C LEU A 215 -0.70 -29.57 27.40
N ALA A 216 0.01 -28.85 28.27
CA ALA A 216 1.05 -29.43 29.12
C ALA A 216 0.45 -30.47 30.08
N VAL A 217 -0.69 -30.17 30.71
CA VAL A 217 -1.39 -31.11 31.58
C VAL A 217 -1.87 -32.33 30.81
N LEU A 218 -2.50 -32.15 29.63
CA LEU A 218 -2.93 -33.28 28.82
C LEU A 218 -1.78 -34.13 28.29
N HIS A 219 -0.64 -33.51 27.95
CA HIS A 219 0.55 -34.24 27.58
C HIS A 219 1.07 -35.09 28.75
N ALA A 220 1.13 -34.51 29.96
CA ALA A 220 1.51 -35.23 31.17
C ALA A 220 0.54 -36.37 31.50
N VAL A 221 -0.78 -36.14 31.46
CA VAL A 221 -1.80 -37.18 31.62
C VAL A 221 -1.60 -38.29 30.60
N ARG A 222 -1.39 -37.95 29.33
CA ARG A 222 -1.18 -38.94 28.28
C ARG A 222 0.07 -39.80 28.54
N VAL A 223 1.18 -39.20 28.96
CA VAL A 223 2.44 -39.92 29.22
C VAL A 223 2.37 -40.76 30.50
N VAL A 224 1.76 -40.24 31.56
CA VAL A 224 1.77 -40.89 32.89
C VAL A 224 0.61 -41.86 33.07
N TRP A 225 -0.60 -41.53 32.58
CA TRP A 225 -1.81 -42.32 32.82
C TRP A 225 -2.19 -43.25 31.65
N LEU A 226 -1.72 -42.95 30.43
CA LEU A 226 -1.97 -43.73 29.22
C LEU A 226 -0.66 -44.07 28.44
N PRO A 227 0.30 -44.79 29.06
CA PRO A 227 1.59 -45.07 28.44
C PRO A 227 1.50 -45.98 27.20
N GLU A 228 0.51 -46.87 27.12
CA GLU A 228 0.38 -47.80 26.00
C GLU A 228 -0.19 -47.09 24.75
N PRO A 229 0.30 -47.38 23.53
CA PRO A 229 -0.19 -46.78 22.28
C PRO A 229 -1.49 -47.43 21.79
N ASP A 230 -2.56 -47.36 22.59
CA ASP A 230 -3.88 -47.91 22.27
C ASP A 230 -4.90 -46.85 21.81
N LEU A 231 -6.16 -47.27 21.56
CA LEU A 231 -7.24 -46.39 21.11
C LEU A 231 -7.48 -45.24 22.10
N ALA A 232 -7.38 -45.49 23.40
CA ALA A 232 -7.53 -44.46 24.43
C ALA A 232 -6.41 -43.39 24.36
N HIS A 233 -5.15 -43.79 24.17
CA HIS A 233 -4.04 -42.86 23.97
C HIS A 233 -4.25 -41.97 22.74
N MET A 234 -4.72 -42.57 21.65
CA MET A 234 -5.00 -41.86 20.40
C MET A 234 -6.17 -40.89 20.52
N VAL A 235 -7.28 -41.33 21.11
CA VAL A 235 -8.48 -40.50 21.35
C VAL A 235 -8.12 -39.27 22.19
N LEU A 236 -7.29 -39.42 23.23
CA LEU A 236 -6.82 -38.27 24.01
C LEU A 236 -6.00 -37.29 23.16
N ARG A 237 -5.07 -37.80 22.33
CA ARG A 237 -4.26 -36.97 21.44
C ARG A 237 -5.13 -36.22 20.42
N THR A 238 -6.13 -36.88 19.86
CA THR A 238 -7.05 -36.27 18.90
C THR A 238 -7.95 -35.23 19.56
N ILE A 239 -8.47 -35.50 20.76
CA ILE A 239 -9.21 -34.52 21.55
C ILE A 239 -8.32 -33.30 21.87
N ALA A 240 -7.07 -33.52 22.27
CA ALA A 240 -6.10 -32.45 22.52
C ALA A 240 -5.88 -31.56 21.29
N ASN A 241 -5.64 -32.16 20.13
CA ASN A 241 -5.45 -31.45 18.86
C ASN A 241 -6.73 -30.73 18.42
N GLY A 242 -7.88 -31.41 18.47
CA GLY A 242 -9.18 -30.86 18.08
C GLY A 242 -9.56 -29.66 18.93
N LEU A 243 -9.43 -29.76 20.26
CA LEU A 243 -9.69 -28.66 21.18
C LEU A 243 -8.67 -27.53 21.04
N THR A 244 -7.45 -27.80 20.58
CA THR A 244 -6.48 -26.74 20.23
C THR A 244 -6.96 -25.94 19.03
N ILE A 245 -7.43 -26.61 17.97
CA ILE A 245 -8.04 -25.95 16.81
C ILE A 245 -9.30 -25.18 17.23
N GLY A 246 -10.15 -25.80 18.06
CA GLY A 246 -11.33 -25.17 18.63
C GLY A 246 -11.01 -23.92 19.46
N ALA A 247 -10.00 -24.02 20.31
CA ALA A 247 -9.47 -22.90 21.08
C ALA A 247 -8.93 -21.81 20.16
N ALA A 248 -8.22 -22.14 19.07
CA ALA A 248 -7.72 -21.14 18.13
C ALA A 248 -8.84 -20.25 17.57
N TYR A 249 -10.00 -20.80 17.20
CA TYR A 249 -11.17 -20.00 16.79
C TYR A 249 -11.66 -19.05 17.89
N LEU A 250 -11.72 -19.54 19.14
CA LEU A 250 -12.15 -18.74 20.28
C LEU A 250 -11.16 -17.63 20.65
N ILE A 251 -9.87 -17.95 20.63
CA ILE A 251 -8.77 -17.03 20.94
C ILE A 251 -8.73 -15.94 19.88
N LEU A 252 -8.77 -16.31 18.59
CA LEU A 252 -8.82 -15.37 17.48
C LEU A 252 -10.08 -14.50 17.55
N GLY A 253 -11.25 -15.10 17.81
CA GLY A 253 -12.50 -14.37 17.97
C GLY A 253 -12.48 -13.39 19.14
N ARG A 254 -11.87 -13.75 20.27
CA ARG A 254 -11.71 -12.86 21.42
C ARG A 254 -10.74 -11.72 21.15
N PHE A 255 -9.65 -12.02 20.45
CA PHE A 255 -8.65 -11.04 20.04
C PHE A 255 -9.23 -10.02 19.05
N LEU A 256 -9.99 -10.46 18.05
CA LEU A 256 -10.53 -9.58 17.02
C LEU A 256 -11.80 -8.85 17.48
N LEU A 257 -12.75 -9.56 18.10
CA LEU A 257 -14.12 -9.10 18.32
C LEU A 257 -14.39 -8.61 19.74
N ALA A 258 -13.58 -9.05 20.71
CA ALA A 258 -13.69 -8.69 22.12
C ALA A 258 -15.15 -8.71 22.64
N PRO A 259 -15.83 -9.87 22.62
CA PRO A 259 -17.25 -9.97 23.00
C PRO A 259 -17.49 -9.42 24.41
N GLY A 260 -18.52 -8.58 24.57
CA GLY A 260 -18.86 -7.90 25.83
C GLY A 260 -17.96 -6.74 26.25
N ALA A 261 -16.97 -6.35 25.44
CA ALA A 261 -16.07 -5.22 25.71
C ALA A 261 -15.79 -4.45 24.40
N PRO A 262 -16.74 -3.63 23.91
CA PRO A 262 -16.61 -2.95 22.63
C PRO A 262 -15.40 -2.02 22.56
N GLU A 263 -14.99 -1.45 23.70
CA GLU A 263 -13.87 -0.52 23.82
C GLU A 263 -12.53 -1.10 23.35
N ARG A 264 -12.28 -2.41 23.55
CA ARG A 264 -11.01 -3.07 23.17
C ARG A 264 -11.08 -3.81 21.83
N ARG A 265 -12.21 -3.75 21.12
CA ARG A 265 -12.45 -4.50 19.87
C ARG A 265 -11.39 -4.12 18.84
N VAL A 266 -10.74 -5.06 18.16
CA VAL A 266 -9.74 -4.70 17.12
C VAL A 266 -10.43 -4.51 15.77
N MET A 267 -11.40 -5.37 15.46
CA MET A 267 -12.12 -5.37 14.19
C MET A 267 -13.50 -4.72 14.35
N PRO A 268 -13.79 -3.59 13.68
CA PRO A 268 -15.04 -2.84 13.84
C PRO A 268 -16.19 -3.52 13.08
N LEU A 269 -16.69 -4.65 13.61
CA LEU A 269 -17.88 -5.33 13.09
C LEU A 269 -19.15 -4.84 13.81
N PRO A 270 -20.23 -4.50 13.08
CA PRO A 270 -21.49 -4.06 13.68
C PRO A 270 -22.07 -5.13 14.63
N ARG A 271 -22.24 -6.37 14.12
CA ARG A 271 -22.78 -7.51 14.89
C ARG A 271 -21.69 -8.46 15.41
N ALA A 272 -20.66 -7.90 16.06
CA ALA A 272 -19.50 -8.66 16.53
C ALA A 272 -19.84 -9.84 17.47
N GLU A 273 -20.86 -9.72 18.32
CA GLU A 273 -21.26 -10.81 19.21
C GLU A 273 -21.85 -12.02 18.47
N ARG A 274 -22.61 -11.76 17.41
CA ARG A 274 -23.19 -12.80 16.56
C ARG A 274 -22.09 -13.55 15.80
N ALA A 275 -21.13 -12.80 15.24
CA ALA A 275 -19.93 -13.39 14.64
C ALA A 275 -19.11 -14.23 15.66
N PHE A 276 -18.97 -13.76 16.90
CA PHE A 276 -18.29 -14.53 17.94
C PHE A 276 -19.03 -15.83 18.30
N LYS A 277 -20.37 -15.82 18.37
CA LYS A 277 -21.17 -17.04 18.59
C LYS A 277 -20.92 -18.09 17.50
N PHE A 278 -20.73 -17.67 16.26
CA PHE A 278 -20.36 -18.59 15.17
C PHE A 278 -18.96 -19.18 15.33
N LEU A 279 -17.98 -18.37 15.72
CA LEU A 279 -16.65 -18.88 16.02
C LEU A 279 -16.66 -19.87 17.20
N VAL A 280 -17.54 -19.66 18.19
CA VAL A 280 -17.78 -20.64 19.27
C VAL A 280 -18.39 -21.92 18.72
N PHE A 281 -19.40 -21.82 17.85
CA PHE A 281 -20.02 -22.99 17.23
C PHE A 281 -19.01 -23.83 16.45
N PHE A 282 -18.23 -23.22 15.54
CA PHE A 282 -17.17 -23.94 14.82
C PHE A 282 -16.06 -24.42 15.76
N GLY A 283 -15.72 -23.63 16.78
CA GLY A 283 -14.74 -24.01 17.79
C GLY A 283 -15.13 -25.25 18.62
N ILE A 284 -16.42 -25.57 18.72
CA ILE A 284 -16.93 -26.80 19.35
C ILE A 284 -17.08 -27.91 18.31
N LEU A 285 -17.66 -27.60 17.15
CA LEU A 285 -17.96 -28.57 16.11
C LEU A 285 -16.69 -29.23 15.55
N THR A 286 -15.63 -28.47 15.29
CA THR A 286 -14.39 -28.99 14.69
C THR A 286 -13.72 -30.08 15.55
N PRO A 287 -13.48 -29.88 16.87
CA PRO A 287 -12.97 -30.96 17.73
C PRO A 287 -13.84 -32.22 17.73
N VAL A 288 -15.17 -32.06 17.75
CA VAL A 288 -16.13 -33.18 17.76
C VAL A 288 -16.04 -33.97 16.46
N VAL A 289 -16.09 -33.28 15.32
CA VAL A 289 -15.94 -33.90 14.00
C VAL A 289 -14.59 -34.60 13.88
N LEU A 290 -13.48 -33.91 14.19
CA LEU A 290 -12.14 -34.47 14.06
C LEU A 290 -11.95 -35.72 14.93
N THR A 291 -12.44 -35.66 16.17
CA THR A 291 -12.38 -36.80 17.10
C THR A 291 -13.22 -37.95 16.58
N ALA A 292 -14.44 -37.68 16.11
CA ALA A 292 -15.32 -38.70 15.52
C ALA A 292 -14.66 -39.37 14.31
N THR A 293 -14.12 -38.59 13.37
CA THR A 293 -13.45 -39.09 12.16
C THR A 293 -12.29 -40.04 12.49
N VAL A 294 -11.33 -39.62 13.33
CA VAL A 294 -10.14 -40.43 13.66
C VAL A 294 -10.53 -41.68 14.45
N SER A 295 -11.52 -41.55 15.33
CA SER A 295 -12.07 -42.63 16.15
C SER A 295 -12.73 -43.71 15.28
N ILE A 296 -13.56 -43.29 14.33
CA ILE A 296 -14.25 -44.17 13.38
C ILE A 296 -13.26 -44.85 12.44
N GLN A 297 -12.25 -44.12 11.98
CA GLN A 297 -11.19 -44.67 11.12
C GLN A 297 -10.49 -45.86 11.77
N HIS A 298 -10.21 -45.78 13.07
CA HIS A 298 -9.55 -46.86 13.81
C HIS A 298 -10.52 -48.00 14.19
N ALA A 299 -11.80 -47.71 14.42
CA ALA A 299 -12.77 -48.73 14.83
C ALA A 299 -13.35 -49.55 13.67
N THR A 300 -13.57 -48.92 12.50
CA THR A 300 -14.28 -49.53 11.35
C THR A 300 -13.49 -49.55 10.04
N GLY A 301 -12.36 -48.84 9.98
CA GLY A 301 -11.60 -48.65 8.73
C GLY A 301 -12.08 -47.44 7.90
N PRO A 302 -11.45 -47.21 6.73
CA PRO A 302 -11.60 -45.96 5.95
C PRO A 302 -13.00 -45.80 5.32
N ALA A 303 -13.71 -46.89 5.07
CA ALA A 303 -14.98 -46.88 4.35
C ALA A 303 -16.15 -46.18 5.09
N ALA A 304 -16.22 -46.28 6.41
CA ALA A 304 -17.26 -45.59 7.20
C ALA A 304 -16.96 -44.09 7.39
N VAL A 305 -15.67 -43.73 7.32
CA VAL A 305 -15.19 -42.36 7.46
C VAL A 305 -15.64 -41.49 6.28
N VAL A 306 -15.66 -42.05 5.07
CA VAL A 306 -16.13 -41.40 3.85
C VAL A 306 -17.60 -40.94 4.00
N GLY A 307 -18.47 -41.77 4.57
CA GLY A 307 -19.87 -41.43 4.84
C GLY A 307 -20.05 -40.31 5.87
N LEU A 308 -19.24 -40.31 6.93
CA LEU A 308 -19.25 -39.22 7.90
C LEU A 308 -18.77 -37.90 7.28
N PHE A 309 -17.71 -37.94 6.47
CA PHE A 309 -17.19 -36.76 5.77
C PHE A 309 -18.21 -36.15 4.80
N ALA A 310 -18.97 -36.98 4.08
CA ALA A 310 -20.02 -36.51 3.18
C ALA A 310 -21.11 -35.72 3.94
N LEU A 311 -21.66 -36.30 5.02
CA LEU A 311 -22.70 -35.64 5.83
C LEU A 311 -22.20 -34.36 6.51
N VAL A 312 -21.04 -34.44 7.16
CA VAL A 312 -20.44 -33.27 7.83
C VAL A 312 -20.05 -32.21 6.82
N GLY A 313 -19.53 -32.61 5.66
CA GLY A 313 -19.20 -31.73 4.55
C GLY A 313 -20.41 -30.93 4.10
N ILE A 314 -21.52 -31.59 3.74
CA ILE A 314 -22.78 -30.95 3.33
C ILE A 314 -23.28 -30.00 4.41
N ALA A 315 -23.39 -30.47 5.66
CA ALA A 315 -23.88 -29.67 6.77
C ALA A 315 -22.99 -28.42 7.00
N SER A 316 -21.67 -28.58 6.93
CA SER A 316 -20.72 -27.47 7.10
C SER A 316 -20.82 -26.45 5.96
N THR A 317 -21.05 -26.89 4.73
CA THR A 317 -21.19 -26.03 3.55
C THR A 317 -22.48 -25.22 3.61
N LEU A 318 -23.61 -25.88 3.90
CA LEU A 318 -24.90 -25.20 4.07
C LEU A 318 -24.83 -24.15 5.18
N LEU A 319 -24.20 -24.49 6.31
CA LEU A 319 -24.00 -23.55 7.39
C LEU A 319 -23.11 -22.37 6.99
N LYS A 320 -22.02 -22.60 6.25
CA LYS A 320 -21.13 -21.53 5.76
C LYS A 320 -21.86 -20.61 4.78
N VAL A 321 -22.62 -21.16 3.83
CA VAL A 321 -23.41 -20.39 2.86
C VAL A 321 -24.40 -19.49 3.59
N TRP A 322 -25.18 -20.06 4.49
CA TRP A 322 -26.13 -19.28 5.29
C TRP A 322 -25.42 -18.21 6.14
N TRP A 323 -24.28 -18.54 6.76
CA TRP A 323 -23.52 -17.58 7.56
C TRP A 323 -22.96 -16.42 6.73
N PHE A 324 -22.38 -16.69 5.56
CA PHE A 324 -21.86 -15.63 4.67
C PHE A 324 -22.98 -14.74 4.12
N ILE A 325 -24.14 -15.33 3.83
CA ILE A 325 -25.34 -14.56 3.46
C ILE A 325 -25.80 -13.70 4.64
N ASP A 326 -25.91 -14.23 5.86
CA ASP A 326 -26.27 -13.44 7.04
C ASP A 326 -25.24 -12.31 7.30
N ALA A 327 -23.95 -12.61 7.20
CA ALA A 327 -22.85 -11.69 7.46
C ALA A 327 -22.58 -10.69 6.33
N ARG A 328 -23.26 -10.78 5.17
CA ARG A 328 -22.98 -9.95 3.98
C ARG A 328 -22.98 -8.44 4.26
N HIS A 329 -23.90 -7.97 5.09
CA HIS A 329 -23.98 -6.55 5.47
C HIS A 329 -22.85 -6.14 6.43
N ASP A 330 -22.44 -7.04 7.32
CA ASP A 330 -21.32 -6.77 8.23
C ASP A 330 -19.99 -6.73 7.46
N LEU A 331 -19.81 -7.62 6.48
CA LEU A 331 -18.67 -7.61 5.55
C LEU A 331 -18.66 -6.33 4.70
N ALA A 332 -19.81 -5.93 4.16
CA ALA A 332 -19.95 -4.68 3.41
C ALA A 332 -19.55 -3.47 4.26
N ALA A 333 -20.07 -3.39 5.49
CA ALA A 333 -19.76 -2.31 6.42
C ALA A 333 -18.25 -2.25 6.73
N LEU A 334 -17.60 -3.40 6.93
CA LEU A 334 -16.16 -3.49 7.17
C LEU A 334 -15.33 -2.99 5.97
N ILE A 335 -15.70 -3.38 4.75
CA ILE A 335 -15.02 -2.98 3.51
C ILE A 335 -15.14 -1.47 3.28
N LEU A 336 -16.28 -0.89 3.63
CA LEU A 336 -16.55 0.55 3.48
C LEU A 336 -15.93 1.38 4.60
N HIS A 337 -15.85 0.86 5.84
CA HIS A 337 -15.29 1.57 7.00
C HIS A 337 -13.84 2.03 6.82
N SER A 338 -13.11 1.41 5.89
CA SER A 338 -11.70 1.69 5.63
C SER A 338 -11.46 2.81 4.59
N ALA A 339 -12.49 3.55 4.17
CA ALA A 339 -12.37 4.80 3.40
C ALA A 339 -13.39 5.86 3.85
N HIS A 340 -12.95 7.11 3.93
CA HIS A 340 -13.84 8.26 4.21
C HIS A 340 -14.82 8.50 3.04
N GLU A 341 -14.36 8.26 1.80
CA GLU A 341 -15.22 8.26 0.60
C GLU A 341 -14.96 7.01 -0.25
N PRO A 342 -15.83 5.98 -0.17
CA PRO A 342 -15.65 4.78 -0.96
C PRO A 342 -16.04 5.03 -2.42
N GLY A 343 -15.05 4.90 -3.32
CA GLY A 343 -15.26 4.93 -4.77
C GLY A 343 -16.18 3.81 -5.30
N PRO A 344 -16.68 3.91 -6.54
CA PRO A 344 -17.71 3.03 -7.09
C PRO A 344 -17.32 1.55 -7.06
N PHE A 345 -16.08 1.23 -7.45
CA PHE A 345 -15.57 -0.14 -7.46
C PHE A 345 -15.57 -0.79 -6.07
N ARG A 346 -15.22 -0.02 -5.03
CA ARG A 346 -15.20 -0.53 -3.65
C ARG A 346 -16.60 -0.79 -3.11
N ARG A 347 -17.59 0.00 -3.54
CA ARG A 347 -19.01 -0.24 -3.20
C ARG A 347 -19.51 -1.53 -3.83
N VAL A 348 -19.14 -1.81 -5.08
CA VAL A 348 -19.49 -3.09 -5.74
C VAL A 348 -18.91 -4.27 -4.97
N ILE A 349 -17.60 -4.24 -4.64
CA ILE A 349 -16.95 -5.29 -3.83
C ILE A 349 -17.67 -5.46 -2.49
N ALA A 350 -18.01 -4.37 -1.79
CA ALA A 350 -18.70 -4.44 -0.51
C ALA A 350 -20.04 -5.19 -0.61
N HIS A 351 -20.82 -4.97 -1.69
CA HIS A 351 -22.11 -5.63 -1.89
C HIS A 351 -21.97 -7.09 -2.34
N THR A 352 -20.96 -7.42 -3.15
CA THR A 352 -20.79 -8.76 -3.72
C THR A 352 -19.98 -9.70 -2.83
N ALA A 353 -19.16 -9.19 -1.90
CA ALA A 353 -18.26 -10.00 -1.09
C ALA A 353 -18.94 -11.20 -0.41
N GLY A 354 -20.03 -10.98 0.33
CA GLY A 354 -20.72 -12.07 1.05
C GLY A 354 -21.20 -13.19 0.13
N TRP A 355 -21.68 -12.85 -1.06
CA TRP A 355 -22.11 -13.82 -2.07
C TRP A 355 -20.93 -14.57 -2.68
N LEU A 356 -19.81 -13.88 -2.95
CA LEU A 356 -18.58 -14.50 -3.44
C LEU A 356 -18.01 -15.50 -2.44
N TYR A 357 -18.00 -15.17 -1.13
CA TYR A 357 -17.58 -16.11 -0.08
C TYR A 357 -18.51 -17.33 0.01
N ALA A 358 -19.82 -17.15 -0.15
CA ALA A 358 -20.78 -18.25 -0.17
C ALA A 358 -20.58 -19.17 -1.37
N ALA A 359 -20.46 -18.60 -2.59
CA ALA A 359 -20.19 -19.35 -3.81
C ALA A 359 -18.85 -20.12 -3.72
N LEU A 360 -17.83 -19.47 -3.18
CA LEU A 360 -16.53 -20.11 -3.01
C LEU A 360 -16.56 -21.27 -2.00
N ALA A 361 -17.34 -21.14 -0.91
CA ALA A 361 -17.51 -22.23 0.05
C ALA A 361 -18.15 -23.47 -0.61
N VAL A 362 -19.09 -23.29 -1.53
CA VAL A 362 -19.68 -24.37 -2.33
C VAL A 362 -18.64 -24.96 -3.27
N LEU A 363 -17.90 -24.12 -4.01
CA LEU A 363 -16.87 -24.59 -4.95
C LEU A 363 -15.77 -25.42 -4.24
N ILE A 364 -15.28 -24.93 -3.10
CA ILE A 364 -14.30 -25.65 -2.26
C ILE A 364 -14.85 -27.00 -1.78
N TRP A 365 -16.13 -27.05 -1.40
CA TRP A 365 -16.78 -28.31 -1.02
C TRP A 365 -16.92 -29.26 -2.21
N MET A 366 -17.29 -28.76 -3.40
CA MET A 366 -17.34 -29.58 -4.62
C MET A 366 -15.98 -30.17 -4.95
N VAL A 367 -14.91 -29.34 -4.93
CA VAL A 367 -13.54 -29.80 -5.15
C VAL A 367 -13.13 -30.82 -4.08
N GLY A 368 -13.51 -30.63 -2.82
CA GLY A 368 -13.22 -31.59 -1.75
C GLY A 368 -13.85 -32.98 -1.98
N ASN A 369 -15.05 -33.05 -2.56
CA ASN A 369 -15.70 -34.33 -2.91
C ASN A 369 -15.10 -34.93 -4.18
N ALA A 370 -14.88 -34.13 -5.22
CA ALA A 370 -14.21 -34.58 -6.45
C ALA A 370 -12.81 -35.12 -6.17
N ALA A 371 -12.07 -34.45 -5.29
CA ALA A 371 -10.74 -34.84 -4.87
C ALA A 371 -10.68 -36.27 -4.31
N ALA A 372 -11.75 -36.79 -3.71
CA ALA A 372 -11.76 -38.17 -3.22
C ALA A 372 -11.61 -39.21 -4.36
N MET A 373 -12.06 -38.86 -5.58
CA MET A 373 -12.02 -39.74 -6.76
C MET A 373 -10.79 -39.51 -7.66
N MET A 374 -10.07 -38.40 -7.46
CA MET A 374 -8.96 -38.00 -8.32
C MET A 374 -7.61 -38.60 -7.86
N GLU A 375 -6.73 -38.90 -8.82
CA GLU A 375 -5.33 -39.21 -8.52
C GLU A 375 -4.64 -38.03 -7.81
N GLY A 376 -4.00 -38.30 -6.66
CA GLY A 376 -3.40 -37.24 -5.82
C GLY A 376 -4.42 -36.36 -5.08
N GLY A 377 -5.67 -36.81 -4.97
CA GLY A 377 -6.80 -36.17 -4.29
C GLY A 377 -6.50 -35.44 -2.98
N GLY A 378 -5.67 -36.03 -2.11
CA GLY A 378 -5.31 -35.44 -0.82
C GLY A 378 -4.74 -34.01 -0.93
N ARG A 379 -3.93 -33.74 -1.97
CA ARG A 379 -3.38 -32.38 -2.22
C ARG A 379 -4.48 -31.38 -2.55
N TRP A 380 -5.50 -31.80 -3.29
CA TRP A 380 -6.62 -30.93 -3.71
C TRP A 380 -7.57 -30.65 -2.55
N ALA A 381 -7.83 -31.64 -1.70
CA ALA A 381 -8.57 -31.45 -0.46
C ALA A 381 -7.83 -30.49 0.49
N GLU A 382 -6.51 -30.59 0.61
CA GLU A 382 -5.67 -29.66 1.37
C GLU A 382 -5.70 -28.24 0.78
N ALA A 383 -5.58 -28.12 -0.55
CA ALA A 383 -5.68 -26.85 -1.28
C ALA A 383 -7.04 -26.16 -1.04
N ALA A 384 -8.13 -26.91 -1.12
CA ALA A 384 -9.47 -26.43 -0.85
C ALA A 384 -9.59 -25.90 0.60
N ALA A 385 -9.03 -26.63 1.58
CA ALA A 385 -9.03 -26.20 2.98
C ALA A 385 -8.20 -24.92 3.21
N LEU A 386 -6.97 -24.85 2.69
CA LEU A 386 -6.07 -23.71 2.84
C LEU A 386 -6.60 -22.44 2.17
N THR A 387 -7.33 -22.58 1.06
CA THR A 387 -7.98 -21.47 0.35
C THR A 387 -8.92 -20.68 1.26
N GLN A 388 -9.75 -21.38 2.03
CA GLN A 388 -10.70 -20.75 2.95
C GLN A 388 -9.98 -19.95 4.05
N PHE A 389 -8.84 -20.43 4.54
CA PHE A 389 -8.02 -19.72 5.52
C PHE A 389 -7.37 -18.47 4.92
N ILE A 390 -6.78 -18.56 3.72
CA ILE A 390 -6.09 -17.43 3.07
C ILE A 390 -7.07 -16.27 2.83
N ILE A 391 -8.28 -16.57 2.36
CA ILE A 391 -9.24 -15.53 1.94
C ILE A 391 -9.91 -14.87 3.15
N VAL A 392 -9.94 -15.53 4.32
CA VAL A 392 -10.35 -14.88 5.58
C VAL A 392 -9.18 -14.12 6.22
N LEU A 393 -7.97 -14.68 6.20
CA LEU A 393 -6.81 -14.13 6.91
C LEU A 393 -6.21 -12.91 6.20
N ALA A 394 -6.08 -12.93 4.88
CA ALA A 394 -5.43 -11.85 4.13
C ALA A 394 -6.14 -10.48 4.34
N PRO A 395 -7.49 -10.35 4.27
CA PRO A 395 -8.17 -9.10 4.58
C PRO A 395 -7.96 -8.65 6.03
N ILE A 396 -7.97 -9.57 7.00
CA ILE A 396 -7.75 -9.26 8.42
C ILE A 396 -6.34 -8.70 8.63
N LEU A 397 -5.32 -9.33 8.04
CA LEU A 397 -3.94 -8.85 8.10
C LEU A 397 -3.78 -7.49 7.39
N ALA A 398 -4.40 -7.31 6.23
CA ALA A 398 -4.34 -6.06 5.47
C ALA A 398 -4.97 -4.89 6.24
N VAL A 399 -6.16 -5.09 6.84
CA VAL A 399 -6.79 -4.08 7.69
C VAL A 399 -5.96 -3.83 8.94
N GLY A 400 -5.44 -4.88 9.57
CA GLY A 400 -4.60 -4.79 10.78
C GLY A 400 -3.32 -3.98 10.57
N ILE A 401 -2.54 -4.27 9.52
CA ILE A 401 -1.29 -3.55 9.27
C ILE A 401 -1.55 -2.09 8.89
N THR A 402 -2.56 -1.85 8.05
CA THR A 402 -2.83 -0.50 7.55
C THR A 402 -3.39 0.40 8.64
N SER A 403 -4.22 -0.12 9.55
CA SER A 403 -4.73 0.61 10.72
C SER A 403 -3.65 0.87 11.77
N LEU A 404 -2.72 -0.08 11.99
CA LEU A 404 -1.56 0.13 12.84
C LEU A 404 -0.70 1.29 12.34
N MET A 405 -0.37 1.30 11.04
CA MET A 405 0.44 2.35 10.43
C MET A 405 -0.28 3.71 10.47
N ALA A 406 -1.61 3.72 10.25
CA ALA A 406 -2.42 4.93 10.36
C ALA A 406 -2.33 5.57 11.76
N CYS A 407 -2.44 4.74 12.80
CA CYS A 407 -2.38 5.20 14.18
C CYS A 407 -0.98 5.70 14.54
N ARG A 408 0.09 5.04 14.06
CA ARG A 408 1.47 5.54 14.24
C ARG A 408 1.70 6.89 13.54
N GLN A 409 1.11 7.09 12.36
CA GLN A 409 1.16 8.35 11.65
C GLN A 409 0.39 9.46 12.39
N ALA A 410 -0.81 9.16 12.87
CA ALA A 410 -1.60 10.09 13.68
C ALA A 410 -0.88 10.48 14.97
N HIS A 411 -0.25 9.52 15.66
CA HIS A 411 0.53 9.79 16.86
C HIS A 411 1.79 10.61 16.57
N ALA A 412 2.50 10.34 15.47
CA ALA A 412 3.64 11.13 15.04
C ALA A 412 3.24 12.57 14.70
N ALA A 413 2.09 12.77 14.06
CA ALA A 413 1.52 14.09 13.78
C ALA A 413 1.08 14.84 15.05
N ALA A 414 0.63 14.13 16.09
CA ALA A 414 0.29 14.75 17.37
C ALA A 414 1.51 15.21 18.18
N MET A 415 2.69 14.60 17.94
CA MET A 415 3.93 14.88 18.67
C MET A 415 4.80 16.00 18.03
N GLY A 416 4.41 16.54 16.87
CA GLY A 416 5.10 17.68 16.23
C GLY A 416 4.59 18.02 14.82
N GLU A 417 5.03 19.15 14.26
CA GLU A 417 4.76 19.54 12.86
C GLU A 417 5.41 18.52 11.91
N THR A 418 4.61 17.58 11.43
CA THR A 418 5.08 16.60 10.45
C THR A 418 5.35 17.28 9.12
N ALA A 419 6.60 17.21 8.66
CA ALA A 419 6.96 17.73 7.34
C ALA A 419 6.06 17.06 6.27
N PRO A 420 5.54 17.81 5.28
CA PRO A 420 4.61 17.29 4.27
C PRO A 420 5.15 16.06 3.51
N LEU A 421 6.48 15.99 3.33
CA LEU A 421 7.15 14.82 2.75
C LEU A 421 6.98 13.55 3.61
N SER A 422 7.07 13.67 4.94
CA SER A 422 6.94 12.53 5.86
C SER A 422 5.53 11.94 5.84
N LEU A 423 4.51 12.78 5.65
CA LEU A 423 3.12 12.35 5.47
C LEU A 423 2.96 11.56 4.16
N ALA A 424 3.51 12.09 3.05
CA ALA A 424 3.46 11.40 1.76
C ALA A 424 4.14 10.02 1.80
N ILE A 425 5.33 9.94 2.41
CA ILE A 425 6.04 8.67 2.65
C ILE A 425 5.18 7.73 3.50
N GLY A 426 4.55 8.25 4.57
CA GLY A 426 3.65 7.47 5.41
C GLY A 426 2.48 6.84 4.63
N HIS A 427 1.79 7.63 3.79
CA HIS A 427 0.69 7.15 2.98
C HIS A 427 1.14 6.08 1.98
N ALA A 428 2.29 6.29 1.32
CA ALA A 428 2.87 5.32 0.41
C ALA A 428 3.26 4.01 1.11
N LEU A 429 3.92 4.08 2.27
CA LEU A 429 4.30 2.91 3.06
C LEU A 429 3.06 2.13 3.54
N ARG A 430 2.01 2.83 3.97
CA ARG A 430 0.74 2.19 4.36
C ARG A 430 0.10 1.45 3.19
N ALA A 431 0.03 2.10 2.02
CA ALA A 431 -0.51 1.48 0.81
C ALA A 431 0.34 0.27 0.39
N ALA A 432 1.67 0.39 0.45
CA ALA A 432 2.59 -0.70 0.15
C ALA A 432 2.40 -1.89 1.11
N ALA A 433 2.32 -1.67 2.42
CA ALA A 433 2.10 -2.75 3.38
C ALA A 433 0.77 -3.49 3.15
N GLY A 434 -0.31 -2.74 2.91
CA GLY A 434 -1.62 -3.34 2.60
C GLY A 434 -1.61 -4.12 1.28
N GLY A 435 -1.02 -3.54 0.23
CA GLY A 435 -0.95 -4.19 -1.09
C GLY A 435 -0.01 -5.40 -1.12
N ALA A 436 1.07 -5.41 -0.34
CA ALA A 436 1.98 -6.55 -0.22
C ALA A 436 1.27 -7.79 0.39
N ILE A 437 0.38 -7.59 1.37
CA ILE A 437 -0.43 -8.68 1.94
C ILE A 437 -1.38 -9.26 0.89
N TRP A 438 -2.03 -8.40 0.10
CA TRP A 438 -2.90 -8.86 -1.00
C TRP A 438 -2.12 -9.58 -2.10
N ALA A 439 -0.97 -9.05 -2.51
CA ALA A 439 -0.10 -9.68 -3.49
C ALA A 439 0.40 -11.06 -3.00
N GLY A 440 0.79 -11.15 -1.72
CA GLY A 440 1.18 -12.42 -1.09
C GLY A 440 0.02 -13.41 -1.02
N GLY A 441 -1.18 -12.96 -0.63
CA GLY A 441 -2.39 -13.78 -0.61
C GLY A 441 -2.75 -14.32 -2.00
N PHE A 442 -2.71 -13.48 -3.03
CA PHE A 442 -2.95 -13.88 -4.42
C PHE A 442 -1.87 -14.85 -4.92
N TYR A 443 -0.59 -14.60 -4.61
CA TYR A 443 0.50 -15.52 -4.95
C TYR A 443 0.29 -16.91 -4.33
N LEU A 444 -0.08 -16.97 -3.04
CA LEU A 444 -0.34 -18.23 -2.36
C LEU A 444 -1.52 -18.97 -3.00
N LEU A 445 -2.62 -18.28 -3.31
CA LEU A 445 -3.76 -18.87 -4.01
C LEU A 445 -3.40 -19.37 -5.40
N ALA A 446 -2.69 -18.55 -6.19
CA ALA A 446 -2.23 -18.94 -7.53
C ALA A 446 -1.34 -20.19 -7.46
N ARG A 447 -0.41 -20.24 -6.50
CA ARG A 447 0.46 -21.40 -6.27
C ARG A 447 -0.32 -22.64 -5.88
N LEU A 448 -1.34 -22.49 -5.05
CA LEU A 448 -2.13 -23.59 -4.52
C LEU A 448 -2.98 -24.26 -5.62
N TRP A 449 -3.48 -23.46 -6.56
CA TRP A 449 -4.37 -23.91 -7.63
C TRP A 449 -3.71 -24.08 -9.00
N ALA A 450 -2.42 -23.73 -9.14
CA ALA A 450 -1.69 -23.77 -10.41
C ALA A 450 -1.76 -25.13 -11.12
N GLY A 451 -1.54 -26.21 -10.36
CA GLY A 451 -1.59 -27.56 -10.93
C GLY A 451 -2.99 -28.00 -11.34
N PHE A 452 -4.04 -27.48 -10.69
CA PHE A 452 -5.43 -27.83 -10.99
C PHE A 452 -5.95 -27.07 -12.20
N LEU A 453 -5.70 -25.75 -12.26
CA LEU A 453 -6.23 -24.88 -13.30
C LEU A 453 -5.45 -24.95 -14.61
N PHE A 454 -4.14 -25.19 -14.53
CA PHE A 454 -3.25 -25.09 -15.71
C PHE A 454 -2.50 -26.39 -16.01
N GLY A 455 -2.62 -27.44 -15.19
CA GLY A 455 -1.87 -28.69 -15.37
C GLY A 455 -0.35 -28.53 -15.18
N VAL A 456 0.08 -27.43 -14.57
CA VAL A 456 1.50 -27.05 -14.46
C VAL A 456 2.12 -27.65 -13.19
N SER A 457 3.33 -28.20 -13.29
CA SER A 457 4.07 -28.70 -12.11
C SER A 457 4.53 -27.53 -11.21
N SER A 458 4.82 -27.81 -9.93
CA SER A 458 5.28 -26.78 -8.97
C SER A 458 6.49 -25.99 -9.46
N ASP A 459 7.41 -26.65 -10.18
CA ASP A 459 8.63 -26.05 -10.71
C ASP A 459 8.36 -25.18 -11.94
N GLN A 460 7.52 -25.66 -12.86
CA GLN A 460 7.08 -24.88 -14.02
C GLN A 460 6.28 -23.64 -13.57
N PHE A 461 5.45 -23.77 -12.54
CA PHE A 461 4.73 -22.64 -11.96
C PHE A 461 5.70 -21.64 -11.32
N ALA A 462 6.76 -22.10 -10.65
CA ALA A 462 7.77 -21.21 -10.09
C ALA A 462 8.49 -20.40 -11.18
N VAL A 463 8.74 -20.98 -12.35
CA VAL A 463 9.31 -20.27 -13.51
C VAL A 463 8.32 -19.26 -14.08
N LEU A 464 7.07 -19.67 -14.33
CA LEU A 464 6.00 -18.78 -14.81
C LEU A 464 5.78 -17.60 -13.86
N MET A 465 5.74 -17.87 -12.56
CA MET A 465 5.52 -16.86 -11.54
C MET A 465 6.75 -15.98 -11.29
N ARG A 466 7.96 -16.42 -11.66
CA ARG A 466 9.15 -15.55 -11.68
C ARG A 466 9.04 -14.50 -12.80
N GLN A 467 8.53 -14.88 -13.97
CA GLN A 467 8.30 -13.97 -15.09
C GLN A 467 7.12 -13.02 -14.79
N ALA A 468 5.96 -13.56 -14.40
CA ALA A 468 4.79 -12.77 -14.03
C ALA A 468 5.01 -11.93 -12.76
N GLY A 469 5.82 -12.43 -11.82
CA GLY A 469 6.20 -11.73 -10.60
C GLY A 469 6.99 -10.46 -10.88
N GLY A 470 7.85 -10.45 -11.89
CA GLY A 470 8.54 -9.23 -12.34
C GLY A 470 7.56 -8.15 -12.80
N VAL A 471 6.53 -8.54 -13.58
CA VAL A 471 5.46 -7.64 -14.02
C VAL A 471 4.66 -7.13 -12.82
N ALA A 472 4.25 -8.03 -11.92
CA ALA A 472 3.46 -7.67 -10.74
C ALA A 472 4.21 -6.71 -9.79
N VAL A 473 5.52 -6.92 -9.58
CA VAL A 473 6.35 -6.04 -8.75
C VAL A 473 6.49 -4.65 -9.38
N LEU A 474 6.64 -4.56 -10.70
CA LEU A 474 6.70 -3.28 -11.40
C LEU A 474 5.36 -2.55 -11.36
N ALA A 475 4.25 -3.24 -11.60
CA ALA A 475 2.90 -2.68 -11.48
C ALA A 475 2.64 -2.19 -10.04
N PHE A 476 3.03 -2.98 -9.04
CA PHE A 476 2.91 -2.63 -7.64
C PHE A 476 3.77 -1.41 -7.28
N GLY A 477 5.03 -1.37 -7.72
CA GLY A 477 5.93 -0.24 -7.52
C GLY A 477 5.41 1.05 -8.16
N GLY A 478 4.90 0.97 -9.39
CA GLY A 478 4.27 2.10 -10.07
C GLY A 478 3.00 2.59 -9.38
N TRP A 479 2.15 1.68 -8.89
CA TRP A 479 0.98 2.04 -8.09
C TRP A 479 1.37 2.73 -6.77
N VAL A 480 2.37 2.22 -6.05
CA VAL A 480 2.91 2.85 -4.83
C VAL A 480 3.50 4.23 -5.14
N ALA A 481 4.22 4.38 -6.25
CA ALA A 481 4.75 5.67 -6.69
C ALA A 481 3.64 6.69 -6.99
N ILE A 482 2.54 6.27 -7.61
CA ILE A 482 1.36 7.13 -7.84
C ILE A 482 0.70 7.53 -6.53
N VAL A 483 0.56 6.61 -5.57
CA VAL A 483 0.04 6.93 -4.23
C VAL A 483 0.95 7.95 -3.54
N PHE A 484 2.26 7.74 -3.57
CA PHE A 484 3.24 8.69 -3.04
C PHE A 484 3.08 10.07 -3.68
N LEU A 485 3.10 10.16 -5.02
CA LEU A 485 3.01 11.43 -5.74
C LEU A 485 1.69 12.16 -5.46
N ARG A 486 0.56 11.44 -5.44
CA ARG A 486 -0.73 12.02 -5.03
C ARG A 486 -0.63 12.64 -3.65
N SER A 487 -0.18 11.86 -2.67
CA SER A 487 -0.04 12.35 -1.29
C SER A 487 0.97 13.48 -1.14
N PHE A 488 2.06 13.48 -1.93
CA PHE A 488 3.04 14.55 -1.96
C PHE A 488 2.41 15.84 -2.45
N PHE A 489 1.76 15.83 -3.62
CA PHE A 489 1.09 17.02 -4.15
C PHE A 489 -0.06 17.51 -3.26
N ASP A 490 -0.82 16.59 -2.66
CA ASP A 490 -1.89 16.94 -1.73
C ASP A 490 -1.34 17.58 -0.43
N ALA A 491 -0.17 17.15 0.05
CA ALA A 491 0.46 17.71 1.25
C ALA A 491 1.03 19.13 1.04
N TYR A 492 1.45 19.48 -0.18
CA TYR A 492 1.91 20.84 -0.52
C TYR A 492 0.79 21.73 -1.09
N ALA A 493 -0.40 21.19 -1.34
CA ALA A 493 -1.54 21.99 -1.80
C ALA A 493 -1.97 22.96 -0.69
N PRO A 494 -2.11 24.27 -0.99
CA PRO A 494 -2.68 25.22 -0.03
C PRO A 494 -4.08 24.74 0.35
N HIS A 495 -4.27 24.36 1.61
CA HIS A 495 -5.60 24.01 2.09
C HIS A 495 -6.39 25.32 2.19
N PRO A 496 -7.58 25.42 1.58
CA PRO A 496 -8.48 26.51 1.90
C PRO A 496 -8.68 26.46 3.41
N ALA A 497 -8.32 27.52 4.13
CA ALA A 497 -8.72 27.66 5.52
C ALA A 497 -10.25 27.54 5.50
N ALA A 498 -10.78 26.46 6.08
CA ALA A 498 -12.21 26.29 6.18
C ALA A 498 -12.73 27.46 7.01
N ALA A 499 -13.40 28.41 6.36
CA ALA A 499 -14.18 29.42 7.05
C ALA A 499 -15.27 28.67 7.83
N GLY A 500 -14.99 28.40 9.10
CA GLY A 500 -15.98 27.87 10.03
C GLY A 500 -17.02 28.95 10.31
N PRO A 501 -18.27 28.59 10.71
CA PRO A 501 -19.34 29.55 10.95
C PRO A 501 -19.14 30.45 12.20
N ALA A 502 -17.93 30.51 12.76
CA ALA A 502 -17.66 31.06 14.09
C ALA A 502 -16.66 32.23 14.12
N ASP A 503 -16.07 32.62 12.99
CA ASP A 503 -15.18 33.78 12.89
C ASP A 503 -15.86 34.89 12.08
N GLU A 504 -16.92 35.49 12.65
CA GLU A 504 -17.50 36.73 12.10
C GLU A 504 -16.65 37.97 12.43
N ASP A 505 -15.68 37.86 13.34
CA ASP A 505 -14.80 38.96 13.78
C ASP A 505 -13.35 38.87 13.25
N ALA A 506 -13.02 37.85 12.43
CA ALA A 506 -11.73 37.79 11.77
C ALA A 506 -11.73 38.77 10.59
N VAL A 507 -11.03 39.90 10.76
CA VAL A 507 -10.71 40.86 9.69
C VAL A 507 -10.40 40.10 8.41
N ALA A 508 -11.22 40.30 7.39
CA ALA A 508 -11.01 39.77 6.06
C ALA A 508 -9.68 40.31 5.50
N HIS A 509 -8.58 39.64 5.85
CA HIS A 509 -7.38 39.74 5.05
C HIS A 509 -7.76 39.13 3.71
N ASP A 510 -7.82 39.97 2.68
CA ASP A 510 -7.87 39.57 1.27
C ASP A 510 -6.72 38.57 1.04
N HIS A 511 -7.01 37.30 1.24
CA HIS A 511 -6.12 36.20 0.92
C HIS A 511 -6.14 36.07 -0.59
N VAL A 512 -5.36 36.91 -1.28
CA VAL A 512 -5.03 36.70 -2.69
C VAL A 512 -4.52 35.26 -2.78
N PRO A 513 -5.24 34.33 -3.44
CA PRO A 513 -4.85 32.94 -3.48
C PRO A 513 -3.42 32.88 -4.00
N SER A 514 -2.54 32.27 -3.20
CA SER A 514 -1.14 32.10 -3.58
C SER A 514 -1.10 31.48 -4.97
N ARG A 515 -0.29 32.04 -5.88
CA ARG A 515 -0.13 31.52 -7.26
C ARG A 515 0.17 30.01 -7.29
N LEU A 516 0.71 29.48 -6.20
CA LEU A 516 0.94 28.05 -5.98
C LEU A 516 -0.36 27.24 -5.98
N ALA A 517 -1.48 27.78 -5.48
CA ALA A 517 -2.78 27.10 -5.47
C ALA A 517 -3.30 26.79 -6.89
N THR A 518 -2.99 27.65 -7.86
CA THR A 518 -3.38 27.46 -9.26
C THR A 518 -2.38 26.61 -10.08
N VAL A 519 -1.09 26.62 -9.72
CA VAL A 519 -0.05 25.87 -10.45
C VAL A 519 0.05 24.42 -9.97
N MET A 520 -0.18 24.15 -8.69
CA MET A 520 -0.02 22.83 -8.08
C MET A 520 -0.89 21.75 -8.75
N PRO A 521 -2.18 21.98 -9.07
CA PRO A 521 -3.02 20.97 -9.72
C PRO A 521 -2.51 20.60 -11.12
N ILE A 522 -2.01 21.58 -11.88
CA ILE A 522 -1.46 21.35 -13.22
C ILE A 522 -0.19 20.51 -13.13
N LEU A 523 0.74 20.87 -12.23
CA LEU A 523 1.97 20.13 -12.01
C LEU A 523 1.69 18.69 -11.54
N ARG A 524 0.74 18.51 -10.61
CA ARG A 524 0.27 17.21 -10.17
C ARG A 524 -0.23 16.37 -11.35
N GLY A 525 -1.10 16.94 -12.20
CA GLY A 525 -1.64 16.26 -13.37
C GLY A 525 -0.54 15.81 -14.34
N VAL A 526 0.41 16.69 -14.67
CA VAL A 526 1.53 16.38 -15.58
C VAL A 526 2.40 15.25 -15.01
N VAL A 527 2.83 15.35 -13.75
CA VAL A 527 3.71 14.35 -13.13
C VAL A 527 3.02 13.00 -12.96
N LEU A 528 1.76 12.97 -12.53
CA LEU A 528 0.99 11.72 -12.42
C LEU A 528 0.80 11.05 -13.78
N THR A 529 0.45 11.80 -14.82
CA THR A 529 0.28 11.27 -16.18
C THR A 529 1.59 10.73 -16.73
N ALA A 530 2.70 11.43 -16.50
CA ALA A 530 4.03 10.98 -16.93
C ALA A 530 4.44 9.66 -16.25
N VAL A 531 4.28 9.56 -14.93
CA VAL A 531 4.63 8.35 -14.17
C VAL A 531 3.70 7.18 -14.49
N PHE A 532 2.41 7.44 -14.67
CA PHE A 532 1.45 6.44 -15.13
C PHE A 532 1.80 5.91 -16.53
N GLY A 533 2.07 6.80 -17.48
CA GLY A 533 2.48 6.45 -18.84
C GLY A 533 3.78 5.66 -18.89
N LEU A 534 4.80 6.08 -18.12
CA LEU A 534 6.08 5.37 -18.02
C LEU A 534 5.91 3.98 -17.39
N THR A 535 5.15 3.88 -16.31
CA THR A 535 4.82 2.59 -15.68
C THR A 535 4.12 1.69 -16.68
N GLY A 536 3.14 2.21 -17.43
CA GLY A 536 2.43 1.48 -18.48
C GLY A 536 3.33 0.96 -19.59
N LEU A 537 4.25 1.79 -20.11
CA LEU A 537 5.23 1.41 -21.13
C LEU A 537 6.15 0.28 -20.64
N VAL A 538 6.70 0.41 -19.43
CA VAL A 538 7.55 -0.62 -18.82
C VAL A 538 6.76 -1.93 -18.65
N LEU A 539 5.50 -1.85 -18.28
CA LEU A 539 4.64 -3.02 -18.13
C LEU A 539 4.35 -3.70 -19.47
N LEU A 540 4.02 -2.93 -20.51
CA LEU A 540 3.78 -3.43 -21.86
C LEU A 540 5.02 -4.14 -22.43
N SER A 541 6.20 -3.53 -22.26
CA SER A 541 7.48 -4.11 -22.68
C SER A 541 7.75 -5.45 -21.98
N ARG A 542 7.46 -5.55 -20.67
CA ARG A 542 7.62 -6.81 -19.92
C ARG A 542 6.61 -7.88 -20.33
N LEU A 543 5.45 -7.49 -20.86
CA LEU A 543 4.45 -8.39 -21.42
C LEU A 543 4.79 -8.81 -22.87
N GLY A 544 5.94 -8.37 -23.41
CA GLY A 544 6.39 -8.71 -24.76
C GLY A 544 5.76 -7.87 -25.87
N VAL A 545 5.03 -6.79 -25.53
CA VAL A 545 4.49 -5.87 -26.52
C VAL A 545 5.61 -4.94 -26.99
N ASP A 546 5.76 -4.80 -28.30
CA ASP A 546 6.68 -3.83 -28.88
C ASP A 546 6.23 -2.39 -28.56
N ILE A 547 7.03 -1.71 -27.74
CA ILE A 547 6.79 -0.32 -27.34
C ILE A 547 7.41 0.68 -28.33
N GLY A 548 8.09 0.22 -29.39
CA GLY A 548 8.68 1.07 -30.43
C GLY A 548 7.71 2.09 -31.03
N PRO A 549 6.52 1.67 -31.51
CA PRO A 549 5.51 2.59 -32.03
C PRO A 549 4.99 3.59 -30.98
N LEU A 550 4.81 3.15 -29.74
CA LEU A 550 4.37 4.02 -28.63
C LEU A 550 5.44 5.04 -28.27
N LEU A 551 6.70 4.63 -28.18
CA LEU A 551 7.85 5.51 -27.95
C LEU A 551 8.02 6.52 -29.08
N ALA A 552 7.83 6.11 -30.35
CA ALA A 552 7.83 7.02 -31.49
C ALA A 552 6.70 8.06 -31.39
N ALA A 553 5.47 7.65 -31.05
CA ALA A 553 4.35 8.57 -30.86
C ALA A 553 4.61 9.56 -29.70
N PHE A 554 5.11 9.07 -28.57
CA PHE A 554 5.51 9.92 -27.45
C PHE A 554 6.67 10.85 -27.80
N SER A 555 7.58 10.45 -28.69
CA SER A 555 8.68 11.31 -29.14
C SER A 555 8.16 12.50 -29.97
N ILE A 556 7.19 12.28 -30.86
CA ILE A 556 6.55 13.36 -31.63
C ILE A 556 5.81 14.32 -30.69
N LEU A 557 5.06 13.78 -29.72
CA LEU A 557 4.39 14.61 -28.70
C LEU A 557 5.41 15.39 -27.86
N GLY A 558 6.52 14.75 -27.46
CA GLY A 558 7.61 15.38 -26.73
C GLY A 558 8.29 16.50 -27.52
N LEU A 559 8.48 16.32 -28.83
CA LEU A 559 8.97 17.36 -29.73
C LEU A 559 8.00 18.55 -29.80
N ALA A 560 6.70 18.30 -29.92
CA ALA A 560 5.68 19.37 -29.93
C ALA A 560 5.72 20.19 -28.63
N ILE A 561 5.81 19.53 -27.47
CA ILE A 561 5.97 20.20 -26.17
C ILE A 561 7.30 20.96 -26.09
N SER A 562 8.38 20.40 -26.64
CA SER A 562 9.70 21.03 -26.65
C SER A 562 9.71 22.33 -27.46
N PHE A 563 9.12 22.32 -28.65
CA PHE A 563 8.98 23.53 -29.45
C PHE A 563 8.04 24.56 -28.80
N GLY A 564 6.94 24.11 -28.19
CA GLY A 564 6.02 24.99 -27.46
C GLY A 564 6.64 25.65 -26.23
N SER A 565 7.61 24.99 -25.58
CA SER A 565 8.28 25.47 -24.36
C SER A 565 9.62 26.16 -24.59
N GLN A 566 10.12 26.21 -25.83
CA GLN A 566 11.43 26.79 -26.15
C GLN A 566 11.60 28.23 -25.65
N ALA A 567 10.55 29.06 -25.78
CA ALA A 567 10.59 30.45 -25.31
C ALA A 567 10.73 30.53 -23.77
N LEU A 568 10.06 29.65 -23.03
CA LEU A 568 10.17 29.59 -21.57
C LEU A 568 11.59 29.23 -21.13
N VAL A 569 12.19 28.22 -21.76
CA VAL A 569 13.56 27.80 -21.45
C VAL A 569 14.55 28.93 -21.73
N ARG A 570 14.43 29.58 -22.89
CA ARG A 570 15.24 30.75 -23.24
C ARG A 570 15.10 31.85 -22.19
N ASP A 571 13.87 32.18 -21.78
CA ASP A 571 13.62 33.21 -20.77
C ASP A 571 14.30 32.88 -19.42
N ILE A 572 14.22 31.64 -18.95
CA ILE A 572 14.83 31.23 -17.67
C ILE A 572 16.36 31.24 -17.75
N VAL A 573 16.93 30.70 -18.83
CA VAL A 573 18.39 30.65 -19.02
C VAL A 573 18.96 32.06 -19.14
N SER A 574 18.36 32.92 -19.97
CA SER A 574 18.76 34.33 -20.07
C SER A 574 18.64 35.06 -18.73
N GLY A 575 17.54 34.84 -18.00
CA GLY A 575 17.34 35.41 -16.67
C GLY A 575 18.40 35.00 -15.66
N PHE A 576 18.76 33.71 -15.65
CA PHE A 576 19.83 33.19 -14.81
C PHE A 576 21.17 33.89 -15.09
N PHE A 577 21.55 34.04 -16.37
CA PHE A 577 22.79 34.76 -16.73
C PHE A 577 22.75 36.24 -16.37
N PHE A 578 21.64 36.95 -16.63
CA PHE A 578 21.51 38.36 -16.22
C PHE A 578 21.67 38.55 -14.70
N MET A 579 21.17 37.60 -13.91
CA MET A 579 21.25 37.68 -12.45
C MET A 579 22.62 37.27 -11.94
N LEU A 580 23.28 36.30 -12.58
CA LEU A 580 24.64 35.86 -12.26
C LEU A 580 25.69 36.93 -12.59
N GLU A 581 25.51 37.63 -13.71
CA GLU A 581 26.36 38.75 -14.13
C GLU A 581 26.01 40.06 -13.41
N ASP A 582 25.00 40.05 -12.54
CA ASP A 582 24.46 41.22 -11.86
C ASP A 582 24.22 42.37 -12.85
N ALA A 583 23.57 42.13 -13.99
CA ALA A 583 23.40 43.14 -15.04
C ALA A 583 22.55 44.35 -14.58
N PHE A 584 21.59 44.11 -13.68
CA PHE A 584 20.75 45.13 -13.07
C PHE A 584 20.17 44.65 -11.73
N ARG A 585 19.75 45.60 -10.90
CA ARG A 585 19.13 45.36 -9.58
C ARG A 585 17.77 46.05 -9.48
N VAL A 586 16.98 45.61 -8.51
CA VAL A 586 15.72 46.30 -8.15
C VAL A 586 16.04 47.74 -7.74
N GLY A 587 15.33 48.69 -8.33
CA GLY A 587 15.52 50.14 -8.13
C GLY A 587 16.40 50.84 -9.18
N GLU A 588 17.08 50.11 -10.06
CA GLU A 588 17.90 50.70 -11.12
C GLU A 588 17.07 51.05 -12.36
N TYR A 589 17.45 52.12 -13.07
CA TYR A 589 16.82 52.54 -14.33
C TYR A 589 17.52 51.87 -15.51
N VAL A 590 16.76 51.05 -16.24
CA VAL A 590 17.28 50.23 -17.34
C VAL A 590 16.53 50.50 -18.63
N ASP A 591 17.24 50.32 -19.73
CA ASP A 591 16.74 50.44 -21.10
C ASP A 591 17.02 49.13 -21.84
N THR A 592 15.96 48.47 -22.26
CA THR A 592 16.00 47.20 -23.01
C THR A 592 16.06 47.40 -24.54
N GLY A 593 16.20 48.65 -24.99
CA GLY A 593 16.11 49.06 -26.40
C GLY A 593 14.68 49.35 -26.84
N ARG A 594 13.70 48.55 -26.39
CA ARG A 594 12.26 48.77 -26.69
C ARG A 594 11.52 49.49 -25.58
N LEU A 595 11.83 49.15 -24.34
CA LEU A 595 11.13 49.63 -23.15
C LEU A 595 12.16 50.13 -22.13
N LYS A 596 11.86 51.27 -21.51
CA LYS A 596 12.71 51.93 -20.50
C LYS A 596 11.92 52.11 -19.21
N GLY A 597 12.60 52.00 -18.08
CA GLY A 597 11.95 52.21 -16.79
C GLY A 597 12.81 51.75 -15.62
N THR A 598 12.30 51.98 -14.42
CA THR A 598 12.93 51.53 -13.18
C THR A 598 12.51 50.09 -12.87
N VAL A 599 13.47 49.22 -12.56
CA VAL A 599 13.20 47.82 -12.19
C VAL A 599 12.48 47.76 -10.84
N GLU A 600 11.24 47.28 -10.81
CA GLU A 600 10.49 47.13 -9.56
C GLU A 600 10.55 45.72 -9.00
N LYS A 601 10.47 44.72 -9.89
CA LYS A 601 10.41 43.32 -9.49
C LYS A 601 11.16 42.46 -10.50
N ILE A 602 11.99 41.57 -9.98
CA ILE A 602 12.68 40.54 -10.75
C ILE A 602 12.00 39.21 -10.41
N SER A 603 11.56 38.49 -11.44
CA SER A 603 11.06 37.11 -11.33
C SER A 603 12.03 36.17 -12.06
N LEU A 604 11.84 34.85 -11.97
CA LEU A 604 12.73 33.89 -12.65
C LEU A 604 12.71 34.01 -14.18
N ARG A 605 11.57 34.41 -14.76
CA ARG A 605 11.35 34.45 -16.23
C ARG A 605 11.38 35.88 -16.82
N SER A 606 11.09 36.88 -16.00
CA SER A 606 10.82 38.24 -16.47
C SER A 606 11.14 39.27 -15.42
N MET A 607 11.37 40.51 -15.84
CA MET A 607 11.43 41.68 -14.97
C MET A 607 10.23 42.61 -15.20
N GLN A 608 9.89 43.39 -14.18
CA GLN A 608 8.90 44.44 -14.26
C GLN A 608 9.58 45.80 -14.21
N LEU A 609 9.35 46.61 -15.23
CA LEU A 609 9.87 47.96 -15.38
C LEU A 609 8.74 48.97 -15.22
N ARG A 610 8.88 49.93 -14.31
CA ARG A 610 7.95 51.06 -14.22
C ARG A 610 8.43 52.21 -15.10
N HIS A 611 7.61 52.57 -16.07
CA HIS A 611 7.83 53.75 -16.90
C HIS A 611 7.61 55.03 -16.08
N GLN A 612 8.24 56.13 -16.50
CA GLN A 612 8.08 57.44 -15.83
C GLN A 612 6.62 57.96 -15.89
N SER A 613 5.86 57.53 -16.89
CA SER A 613 4.40 57.79 -17.00
C SER A 613 3.54 56.89 -16.11
N GLY A 614 4.13 56.02 -15.29
CA GLY A 614 3.42 55.20 -14.29
C GLY A 614 3.07 53.77 -14.72
N GLN A 615 3.13 53.43 -16.01
CA GLN A 615 2.81 52.08 -16.53
C GLN A 615 3.85 51.04 -16.08
N ILE A 616 3.41 49.78 -15.88
CA ILE A 616 4.29 48.65 -15.57
C ILE A 616 4.44 47.78 -16.82
N HIS A 617 5.66 47.65 -17.32
CA HIS A 617 5.99 46.74 -18.39
C HIS A 617 6.60 45.45 -17.85
N THR A 618 6.03 44.31 -18.20
CA THR A 618 6.62 43.00 -17.89
C THR A 618 7.39 42.50 -19.10
N VAL A 619 8.72 42.40 -18.97
CA VAL A 619 9.62 42.03 -20.07
C VAL A 619 10.22 40.65 -19.80
N PRO A 620 9.93 39.63 -20.62
CA PRO A 620 10.59 38.32 -20.55
C PRO A 620 12.07 38.44 -20.92
N PHE A 621 12.94 37.76 -20.20
CA PHE A 621 14.39 37.90 -20.40
C PHE A 621 14.86 37.43 -21.78
N GLY A 622 14.21 36.42 -22.37
CA GLY A 622 14.57 35.90 -23.68
C GLY A 622 14.25 36.86 -24.84
N GLN A 623 13.60 37.99 -24.57
CA GLN A 623 13.37 39.08 -25.54
C GLN A 623 14.37 40.23 -25.39
N VAL A 624 15.17 40.25 -24.32
CA VAL A 624 16.16 41.31 -24.06
C VAL A 624 17.47 40.94 -24.75
N GLN A 625 17.71 41.51 -25.93
CA GLN A 625 18.96 41.31 -26.67
C GLN A 625 20.11 42.15 -26.11
N SER A 626 19.80 43.38 -25.67
CA SER A 626 20.76 44.30 -25.08
C SER A 626 20.11 45.07 -23.94
N LEU A 627 20.85 45.25 -22.86
CA LEU A 627 20.40 46.01 -21.69
C LEU A 627 21.40 47.13 -21.39
N THR A 628 20.91 48.36 -21.38
CA THR A 628 21.68 49.53 -20.95
C THR A 628 21.22 49.93 -19.55
N ASN A 629 22.14 49.87 -18.59
CA ASN A 629 21.88 50.31 -17.23
C ASN A 629 22.32 51.77 -17.08
N ALA A 630 21.36 52.67 -16.84
CA ALA A 630 21.63 54.10 -16.71
C ALA A 630 21.90 54.53 -15.27
N SER A 631 21.90 53.61 -14.30
CA SER A 631 22.02 53.91 -12.87
C SER A 631 23.39 53.59 -12.27
N ARG A 632 24.31 52.98 -13.02
CA ARG A 632 25.63 52.54 -12.53
C ARG A 632 26.75 53.51 -12.84
N ASP A 633 27.73 53.52 -11.93
CA ASP A 633 29.02 54.25 -11.97
C ASP A 633 28.92 55.77 -12.22
N TRP A 634 28.60 56.20 -13.44
CA TRP A 634 28.49 57.60 -13.82
C TRP A 634 27.53 57.82 -15.00
N ALA A 635 26.83 58.96 -15.01
CA ALA A 635 26.04 59.40 -16.15
C ALA A 635 26.68 60.62 -16.80
N THR A 636 26.96 60.51 -18.10
CA THR A 636 27.46 61.62 -18.90
C THR A 636 26.31 62.25 -19.67
N VAL A 637 26.00 63.51 -19.37
CA VAL A 637 24.95 64.25 -20.07
C VAL A 637 25.58 65.19 -21.08
N LYS A 638 25.04 65.18 -22.30
CA LYS A 638 25.37 66.12 -23.36
C LYS A 638 24.09 66.84 -23.78
N PHE A 639 24.12 68.16 -23.81
CA PHE A 639 22.99 68.96 -24.28
C PHE A 639 23.50 70.16 -25.08
N ASN A 640 22.67 70.64 -26.00
CA ASN A 640 23.03 71.70 -26.93
C ASN A 640 22.30 72.99 -26.59
N VAL A 641 22.97 74.11 -26.83
CA VAL A 641 22.41 75.46 -26.75
C VAL A 641 22.64 76.14 -28.10
N ARG A 642 21.64 76.86 -28.60
CA ARG A 642 21.69 77.53 -29.91
C ARG A 642 21.95 79.02 -29.71
N LEU A 643 23.04 79.52 -30.27
CA LEU A 643 23.44 80.93 -30.23
C LEU A 643 23.27 81.56 -31.61
N ASP A 644 23.08 82.88 -31.67
CA ASP A 644 23.04 83.61 -32.93
C ASP A 644 24.42 83.58 -33.63
N HIS A 645 24.46 83.80 -34.94
CA HIS A 645 25.72 83.91 -35.69
C HIS A 645 26.56 85.11 -35.28
N SER A 646 25.93 86.18 -34.78
CA SER A 646 26.64 87.35 -34.26
C SER A 646 27.17 87.15 -32.83
N ALA A 647 26.90 86.00 -32.19
CA ALA A 647 27.28 85.76 -30.81
C ALA A 647 28.79 85.52 -30.66
N ASP A 648 29.41 86.18 -29.70
CA ASP A 648 30.82 85.93 -29.35
C ASP A 648 30.95 84.58 -28.59
N ILE A 649 31.47 83.59 -29.31
CA ILE A 649 31.69 82.23 -28.83
C ILE A 649 32.73 82.19 -27.70
N GLU A 650 33.71 83.09 -27.70
CA GLU A 650 34.73 83.19 -26.65
C GLU A 650 34.14 83.75 -25.36
N LYS A 651 33.27 84.77 -25.48
CA LYS A 651 32.49 85.29 -24.36
C LYS A 651 31.57 84.21 -23.78
N ALA A 652 30.85 83.47 -24.63
CA ALA A 652 30.00 82.35 -24.22
C ALA A 652 30.81 81.26 -23.48
N ARG A 653 31.98 80.88 -23.99
CA ARG A 653 32.87 79.89 -23.37
C ARG A 653 33.33 80.32 -21.97
N LYS A 654 33.76 81.57 -21.80
CA LYS A 654 34.19 82.11 -20.50
C LYS A 654 33.04 82.12 -19.50
N THR A 655 31.85 82.56 -19.93
CA THR A 655 30.64 82.58 -19.10
C THR A 655 30.24 81.17 -18.66
N ILE A 656 30.19 80.19 -19.57
CA ILE A 656 29.87 78.80 -19.25
C ILE A 656 30.92 78.19 -18.31
N LYS A 657 32.21 78.50 -18.49
CA LYS A 657 33.28 78.05 -17.59
C LYS A 657 33.09 78.61 -16.17
N LYS A 658 32.73 79.88 -16.03
CA LYS A 658 32.43 80.50 -14.72
C LYS A 658 31.24 79.82 -14.05
N ILE A 659 30.16 79.57 -14.80
CA ILE A 659 28.96 78.88 -14.31
C ILE A 659 29.28 77.45 -13.85
N GLY A 660 30.12 76.73 -14.60
CA GLY A 660 30.59 75.39 -14.22
C GLY A 660 31.34 75.37 -12.89
N ALA A 661 32.17 76.38 -12.63
CA ALA A 661 32.86 76.54 -11.33
C ALA A 661 31.87 76.88 -10.19
N THR A 662 30.95 77.81 -10.43
CA THR A 662 29.92 78.16 -9.42
C THR A 662 28.99 76.99 -9.10
N LEU A 663 28.70 76.11 -10.07
CA LEU A 663 27.92 74.88 -9.85
C LEU A 663 28.66 73.83 -9.02
N LEU A 664 30.00 73.83 -9.03
CA LEU A 664 30.81 72.94 -8.20
C LEU A 664 30.91 73.43 -6.75
N GLU A 665 30.93 74.74 -6.54
CA GLU A 665 31.00 75.37 -5.21
C GLU A 665 29.67 75.33 -4.46
N ASP A 666 28.57 75.10 -5.19
CA ASP A 666 27.22 75.03 -4.63
C ASP A 666 27.07 73.80 -3.70
N PRO A 667 26.73 73.98 -2.40
CA PRO A 667 26.59 72.89 -1.45
C PRO A 667 25.55 71.85 -1.86
N GLU A 668 24.53 72.24 -2.65
CA GLU A 668 23.44 71.35 -3.06
C GLU A 668 23.82 70.51 -4.30
N TYR A 669 24.53 71.07 -5.27
CA TYR A 669 24.78 70.42 -6.57
C TYR A 669 26.21 69.90 -6.75
N GLY A 670 27.20 70.58 -6.13
CA GLY A 670 28.62 70.25 -6.23
C GLY A 670 28.97 68.79 -5.93
N PRO A 671 28.48 68.19 -4.82
CA PRO A 671 28.76 66.79 -4.44
C PRO A 671 28.25 65.73 -5.43
N HIS A 672 27.47 66.14 -6.43
CA HIS A 672 26.86 65.25 -7.42
C HIS A 672 27.52 65.31 -8.80
N PHE A 673 28.43 66.26 -9.03
CA PHE A 673 29.29 66.29 -10.21
C PHE A 673 30.53 65.43 -10.02
N ILE A 674 30.84 64.62 -11.03
CA ILE A 674 32.12 63.88 -11.17
C ILE A 674 33.06 64.69 -12.07
N THR A 675 32.51 65.29 -13.13
CA THR A 675 33.22 66.21 -14.02
C THR A 675 32.34 67.44 -14.25
N GLN A 676 32.93 68.61 -14.08
CA GLN A 676 32.25 69.90 -14.21
C GLN A 676 31.62 70.12 -15.58
N LEU A 677 30.64 71.02 -15.61
CA LEU A 677 30.06 71.53 -16.84
C LEU A 677 31.13 72.22 -17.70
N LYS A 678 31.35 71.69 -18.91
CA LYS A 678 32.23 72.29 -19.90
C LYS A 678 31.55 72.42 -21.26
N MET A 679 31.87 73.49 -21.96
CA MET A 679 31.59 73.62 -23.39
C MET A 679 32.59 72.75 -24.15
N GLN A 680 32.11 71.80 -24.96
CA GLN A 680 32.97 71.01 -25.85
C GLN A 680 33.40 71.79 -27.09
N GLY A 681 32.63 72.81 -27.47
CA GLY A 681 32.86 73.63 -28.66
C GLY A 681 31.57 73.81 -29.46
N VAL A 682 31.71 74.32 -30.69
CA VAL A 682 30.64 74.35 -31.68
C VAL A 682 30.44 72.93 -32.20
N ALA A 683 29.24 72.40 -32.01
CA ALA A 683 28.88 71.06 -32.47
C ALA A 683 28.33 71.06 -33.88
N ASP A 684 27.68 72.15 -34.29
CA ASP A 684 27.12 72.33 -35.61
C ASP A 684 26.88 73.82 -35.90
N ILE A 685 26.88 74.22 -37.17
CA ILE A 685 26.54 75.57 -37.62
C ILE A 685 25.37 75.43 -38.60
N THR A 686 24.20 75.89 -38.20
CA THR A 686 22.96 75.85 -38.98
C THR A 686 22.63 77.22 -39.54
N ASP A 687 21.76 77.30 -40.55
CA ASP A 687 21.40 78.57 -41.21
C ASP A 687 20.96 79.67 -40.24
N SER A 688 20.30 79.31 -39.13
CA SER A 688 19.76 80.24 -38.15
C SER A 688 20.54 80.28 -36.82
N ALA A 689 21.52 79.41 -36.60
CA ALA A 689 22.18 79.30 -35.30
C ALA A 689 23.55 78.61 -35.33
N VAL A 690 24.44 79.07 -34.45
CA VAL A 690 25.63 78.34 -34.02
C VAL A 690 25.25 77.44 -32.84
N VAL A 691 25.31 76.12 -33.03
CA VAL A 691 24.94 75.13 -32.00
C VAL A 691 26.16 74.78 -31.16
N ILE A 692 26.17 75.20 -29.90
CA ILE A 692 27.21 74.85 -28.94
C ILE A 692 26.80 73.62 -28.13
N ARG A 693 27.74 72.69 -27.90
CA ARG A 693 27.50 71.49 -27.08
C ARG A 693 28.15 71.61 -25.72
N LEU A 694 27.34 71.41 -24.69
CA LEU A 694 27.78 71.31 -23.31
C LEU A 694 27.81 69.85 -22.87
N LYS A 695 28.77 69.52 -22.01
CA LYS A 695 28.94 68.20 -21.43
C LYS A 695 29.27 68.31 -19.95
N PHE A 696 28.68 67.45 -19.13
CA PHE A 696 29.13 67.18 -17.77
C PHE A 696 28.99 65.68 -17.44
N THR A 697 29.66 65.25 -16.39
CA THR A 697 29.51 63.89 -15.85
C THR A 697 29.11 63.98 -14.39
N GLY A 698 28.06 63.30 -13.98
CA GLY A 698 27.55 63.33 -12.61
C GLY A 698 27.05 61.98 -12.12
N LYS A 699 26.59 61.95 -10.88
CA LYS A 699 25.97 60.75 -10.29
C LYS A 699 24.68 60.41 -11.05
N PRO A 700 24.46 59.13 -11.43
CA PRO A 700 23.37 58.72 -12.31
C PRO A 700 21.97 59.21 -11.94
N ASN A 701 21.55 59.00 -10.69
CA ASN A 701 20.19 59.33 -10.23
C ASN A 701 19.88 60.85 -10.21
N GLN A 702 20.90 61.70 -10.37
CA GLN A 702 20.73 63.16 -10.35
C GLN A 702 21.06 63.84 -11.68
N ALA A 703 21.44 63.07 -12.70
CA ALA A 703 21.87 63.62 -13.99
C ALA A 703 20.82 64.54 -14.63
N SER A 704 19.53 64.18 -14.56
CA SER A 704 18.43 65.04 -15.06
C SER A 704 18.28 66.34 -14.25
N MET A 705 18.41 66.27 -12.92
CA MET A 705 18.35 67.44 -12.05
C MET A 705 19.49 68.41 -12.35
N LEU A 706 20.71 67.90 -12.41
CA LEU A 706 21.90 68.66 -12.75
C LEU A 706 21.80 69.30 -14.15
N GLN A 707 21.25 68.59 -15.13
CA GLN A 707 21.03 69.13 -16.47
C GLN A 707 20.07 70.33 -16.46
N ARG A 708 18.92 70.19 -15.77
CA ARG A 708 17.91 71.25 -15.69
C ARG A 708 18.46 72.51 -15.02
N GLU A 709 19.17 72.34 -13.92
CA GLU A 709 19.76 73.47 -13.20
C GLU A 709 20.93 74.09 -13.96
N ALA A 710 21.80 73.27 -14.58
CA ALA A 710 22.86 73.77 -15.45
C ALA A 710 22.29 74.58 -16.63
N LEU A 711 21.23 74.09 -17.28
CA LEU A 711 20.58 74.80 -18.39
C LEU A 711 19.99 76.13 -17.92
N LYS A 712 19.33 76.16 -16.75
CA LYS A 712 18.77 77.38 -16.15
C LYS A 712 19.85 78.43 -15.89
N ARG A 713 20.98 78.03 -15.28
CA ARG A 713 22.10 78.95 -15.00
C ARG A 713 22.81 79.41 -16.26
N VAL A 714 23.00 78.51 -17.23
CA VAL A 714 23.56 78.84 -18.56
C VAL A 714 22.66 79.84 -19.29
N TYR A 715 21.35 79.64 -19.28
CA TYR A 715 20.39 80.55 -19.89
C TYR A 715 20.50 81.97 -19.29
N ARG A 716 20.45 82.07 -17.95
CA ARG A 716 20.57 83.35 -17.26
C ARG A 716 21.92 84.02 -17.50
N GLY A 717 23.02 83.29 -17.34
CA GLY A 717 24.37 83.85 -17.45
C GLY A 717 24.73 84.29 -18.88
N LEU A 718 24.22 83.61 -19.91
CA LEU A 718 24.42 84.05 -21.30
C LEU A 718 23.62 85.33 -21.61
N ASN A 719 22.41 85.48 -21.08
CA ASN A 719 21.64 86.74 -21.19
C ASN A 719 22.33 87.91 -20.49
N GLU A 720 22.82 87.72 -19.25
CA GLU A 720 23.58 88.74 -18.50
C GLU A 720 24.89 89.12 -19.19
N ALA A 721 25.49 88.18 -19.92
CA ALA A 721 26.69 88.42 -20.73
C ALA A 721 26.38 88.99 -22.12
N GLU A 722 25.12 89.36 -22.43
CA GLU A 722 24.68 89.88 -23.73
C GLU A 722 25.09 88.97 -24.90
N VAL A 723 25.06 87.65 -24.70
CA VAL A 723 25.29 86.67 -25.77
C VAL A 723 23.93 86.33 -26.38
N PRO A 724 23.63 86.77 -27.62
CA PRO A 724 22.31 86.56 -28.21
C PRO A 724 22.05 85.08 -28.47
N PHE A 725 20.90 84.60 -27.99
CA PHE A 725 20.36 83.31 -28.40
C PHE A 725 19.85 83.40 -29.83
N ALA A 726 19.96 82.29 -30.56
CA ALA A 726 19.44 82.22 -31.92
C ALA A 726 17.94 82.55 -31.93
N SER A 727 17.57 83.54 -32.71
CA SER A 727 16.17 83.88 -32.96
C SER A 727 15.78 83.39 -34.35
N ASN A 728 14.52 83.03 -34.55
CA ASN A 728 14.00 82.75 -35.90
C ASN A 728 13.80 84.04 -36.72
N ALA A 729 14.49 85.13 -36.39
CA ALA A 729 14.36 86.40 -37.08
C ALA A 729 15.08 86.33 -38.44
N VAL A 730 14.31 86.39 -39.52
CA VAL A 730 14.84 86.41 -40.89
C VAL A 730 15.25 87.84 -41.22
N THR A 731 16.54 88.08 -41.37
CA THR A 731 17.04 89.36 -41.91
C THR A 731 16.93 89.36 -43.42
N VAL A 732 15.93 90.07 -43.95
CA VAL A 732 15.84 90.36 -45.38
C VAL A 732 16.86 91.44 -45.71
N LYS A 733 17.96 91.10 -46.39
CA LYS A 733 18.81 92.10 -47.03
C LYS A 733 18.05 92.69 -48.22
N GLU A 734 17.55 93.92 -48.07
CA GLU A 734 17.14 94.72 -49.24
C GLU A 734 18.39 94.97 -50.10
N GLY A 735 18.55 94.17 -51.15
CA GLY A 735 19.40 94.54 -52.28
C GLY A 735 18.86 95.84 -52.86
N ALA A 736 19.75 96.79 -53.15
CA ALA A 736 19.40 98.09 -53.72
C ALA A 736 18.37 97.94 -54.85
N GLY A 737 17.14 98.38 -54.57
CA GLY A 737 16.04 98.47 -55.52
C GLY A 737 15.11 97.26 -55.58
N LYS A 738 14.13 97.18 -54.67
CA LYS A 738 12.67 97.10 -54.90
C LYS A 738 11.93 96.49 -53.69
N SER A 739 11.08 97.32 -53.08
CA SER A 739 9.91 97.04 -52.20
C SER A 739 9.88 95.70 -51.43
N ALA A 740 10.15 95.78 -50.11
CA ALA A 740 9.94 94.72 -49.13
C ALA A 740 8.46 94.34 -48.85
N ALA A 741 7.47 94.93 -49.54
CA ALA A 741 6.05 94.67 -49.25
C ALA A 741 5.49 93.38 -49.88
N ALA A 742 6.19 92.73 -50.83
CA ALA A 742 5.65 91.59 -51.58
C ALA A 742 6.03 90.20 -51.05
N ALA A 743 6.99 90.08 -50.12
CA ALA A 743 7.49 88.77 -49.65
C ALA A 743 6.74 88.22 -48.41
N ILE A 744 6.00 89.08 -47.69
CA ILE A 744 5.28 88.68 -46.45
C ILE A 744 4.05 87.81 -46.76
N ALA A 745 3.53 87.86 -48.00
CA ALA A 745 2.33 87.10 -48.40
C ALA A 745 2.60 85.65 -48.85
N ALA A 746 3.85 85.18 -48.90
CA ALA A 746 4.20 83.86 -49.46
C ALA A 746 4.61 82.81 -48.42
N VAL A 747 4.56 83.11 -47.11
CA VAL A 747 4.85 82.12 -46.07
C VAL A 747 3.54 81.47 -45.63
N PRO A 748 3.31 80.17 -45.92
CA PRO A 748 2.13 79.48 -45.41
C PRO A 748 2.21 79.36 -43.88
N PRO A 749 1.09 79.49 -43.16
CA PRO A 749 1.08 79.38 -41.70
C PRO A 749 1.55 77.98 -41.25
N PRO A 750 2.19 77.87 -40.07
CA PRO A 750 2.64 76.58 -39.56
C PRO A 750 1.45 75.65 -39.37
N THR A 751 1.53 74.46 -39.97
CA THR A 751 0.57 73.37 -39.79
C THR A 751 0.45 73.03 -38.30
N ALA A 752 -0.77 72.96 -37.79
CA ALA A 752 -1.03 72.54 -36.41
C ALA A 752 -0.48 71.13 -36.17
N LEU A 753 0.23 70.93 -35.06
CA LEU A 753 0.70 69.62 -34.62
C LEU A 753 -0.51 68.68 -34.45
N ALA A 754 -0.61 67.70 -35.33
CA ALA A 754 -1.53 66.57 -35.14
C ALA A 754 -1.08 65.80 -33.88
N PRO A 755 -2.01 65.38 -33.00
CA PRO A 755 -1.67 64.51 -31.89
C PRO A 755 -1.14 63.18 -32.44
N ALA A 756 -0.01 62.73 -31.90
CA ALA A 756 0.54 61.42 -32.21
C ALA A 756 -0.51 60.35 -31.88
N ALA A 757 -0.88 59.53 -32.87
CA ALA A 757 -1.69 58.35 -32.68
C ALA A 757 -0.95 57.35 -31.77
N GLU A 758 -1.73 56.69 -30.92
CA GLU A 758 -1.34 55.70 -29.89
C GLU A 758 -0.45 54.55 -30.37
#